data_AF-A0A963WSQ2-F1
#
_entry.id   AF-A0A963WSQ2-F1
#
_cell.length_a   1.000
_cell.length_b   1.000
_cell.length_c   1.000
_cell.angle_alpha   90.00
_cell.angle_beta   90.00
_cell.angle_gamma   90.00
#
_symmetry.space_group_name_H-M   'P 1'
#
loop_
_entity.id
_entity.type
_entity.pdbx_description
1 polymer ?
#
loop_
_entity_poly.entity_id
_entity_poly.type
_entity_poly.pdbx_seq_one_letter_code
_entity_poly.pdbx_strand_id
1 'polypeptide(L)'
;MADFTGTPGNDRILATQNDDVVNGGDGDDTIIDLWGDDTIDGGDGDDVIVDEGGNNTIHGGAGNDRITISDIYPAESSTIGYWARTNLIDAGTGNDYVTIGRLPEGGSLTVDLGDGDDILRLTYVLQGSHSLTLGAGRDTVFLDFDYGNGMRGNPVVVTIADFTAGASGDILNLGEFLRGYYTSPSDFAAYIAGNNPFANGVLVLTQDGADVLVQVDYDGDKSDAILPLTLLRLQNVTVASLTAENFAGWAPAGTALSSTTVTGTASNDILIAPPTRSVINAGDGNDEIVGSNLADEINGGLGSDIIDGGGGNDILRGGDGDDRISDSHGTDLIEGGAGNDIIDIYRPAAPMGGNTLAETVTVDAGDGNDYLRFEIGRHPYLNRDDRAITLIADLGAGDDVIELLAPELGVDLPDAVITLGAGRDRFILNSLSYYYGINITITDFTAGNAGDILDLAKAIQIGQGWDFVTNPFATGHLQLVQDGADTLVIFDYDGSGGGSGSGFHFTLATLVGVTASSLTAANFAGYDPTGAASSYTVPAGTNGDDHLTGAYGAQTISGGLGNDLIEERFGGSDILQGGDGNDTIIVATGYQPAPATVTIRGDAGNDLVDLSISEASGHSHSANINLGTGDDRLLLRSLPSGGTTVTLGAGQDVIEFHSELASQSLGALTITDFATGAGGDRLDWSLFASSELGNGDPDFEPFINGQARLLQSGANTLLQLRPSGEGSNWVTLITFSNTTVSSFTSQNLGFDPNHPTQVGGTGNDVLDGLAGNDVIYGGAGNDTINGLAGADHLYGDDGADTIDGGADNDIIYGGIGDDTLHGGTGNDYLIGGGGVDQVFGDDGDDTISGSGGVDLLDGGAGNDTINVSLSYSSLVSAAMPAGSILAGDGNDLVTITDAWVGTYEYLDETDLVTMITPNYTVDLGAGDDHLITDGHFGTITLGSGRDTVEYVAGVDSFGSVITDFETGPNGDIIDLAGQFTSSFDVSSPGVLWLLENGADPFALGVYELQQQGNDVLLVLHPSISGRYSSYVAITFQNTNVADFTAENFNGFNPHAVPNAPTYIVADTTIAAGQSITGTNIVPEESVLSWATSHVIYDAGGNVSYVNNGDVSTITNQPGYGATIGFTVSRYSGPDADAWFHNTADASFITSWVYDSGSPIISGGSVTYGFYAPQQGVNFRND
;
A
#
# COMPACT_ATOMS: atom_id res chain seq x y z
N MET A 1 17.36 -4.38 13.46
CA MET A 1 17.00 -4.06 14.84
C MET A 1 17.80 -2.91 15.43
N ALA A 2 17.31 -1.69 15.24
CA ALA A 2 17.58 -0.59 16.16
C ALA A 2 16.47 -0.49 17.21
N ASP A 3 16.85 -0.19 18.45
CA ASP A 3 15.91 -0.06 19.58
C ASP A 3 15.76 1.45 19.86
N PHE A 4 14.59 2.00 19.52
CA PHE A 4 14.25 3.40 19.71
C PHE A 4 13.37 3.53 20.95
N THR A 5 13.88 4.23 21.97
CA THR A 5 13.09 4.54 23.16
C THR A 5 13.00 6.05 23.29
N GLY A 6 11.79 6.58 23.20
CA GLY A 6 11.50 7.95 23.50
C GLY A 6 11.59 8.26 24.99
N THR A 7 11.39 9.52 25.29
CA THR A 7 11.45 10.13 26.61
C THR A 7 10.05 10.20 27.22
N PRO A 8 9.93 10.61 28.50
CA PRO A 8 8.62 10.89 29.10
C PRO A 8 8.00 12.24 28.67
N GLY A 9 8.19 12.68 27.42
CA GLY A 9 7.50 13.83 26.86
C GLY A 9 7.37 13.69 25.35
N ASN A 10 6.64 14.59 24.68
CA ASN A 10 6.32 14.47 23.26
C ASN A 10 7.57 14.32 22.37
N ASP A 11 7.73 13.14 21.79
CA ASP A 11 8.86 12.72 20.98
C ASP A 11 8.47 12.57 19.51
N ARG A 12 9.42 12.82 18.61
CA ARG A 12 9.27 12.50 17.20
C ARG A 12 10.30 11.47 16.80
N ILE A 13 9.85 10.23 16.64
CA ILE A 13 10.69 9.08 16.34
C ILE A 13 10.56 8.74 14.87
N LEU A 14 11.70 8.64 14.19
CA LEU A 14 11.75 8.11 12.83
C LEU A 14 12.51 6.79 12.89
N ALA A 15 11.77 5.70 12.69
CA ALA A 15 12.35 4.39 12.58
C ALA A 15 13.09 4.26 11.23
N THR A 16 13.96 3.26 11.16
CA THR A 16 14.80 3.00 10.00
C THR A 16 14.02 2.24 8.93
N GLN A 17 14.73 1.69 7.93
CA GLN A 17 14.12 0.80 6.92
C GLN A 17 14.43 -0.68 7.21
N ASN A 18 14.76 -1.00 8.46
CA ASN A 18 15.01 -2.35 8.94
C ASN A 18 14.03 -2.65 10.08
N ASP A 19 13.84 -3.91 10.41
CA ASP A 19 13.06 -4.35 11.57
C ASP A 19 13.53 -3.61 12.83
N ASP A 20 12.68 -2.78 13.39
CA ASP A 20 12.94 -1.91 14.51
C ASP A 20 11.97 -2.20 15.66
N VAL A 21 12.46 -1.91 16.87
CA VAL A 21 11.61 -1.88 18.06
C VAL A 21 11.53 -0.42 18.49
N VAL A 22 10.32 0.14 18.46
CA VAL A 22 10.06 1.54 18.76
C VAL A 22 9.13 1.62 19.96
N ASN A 23 9.51 2.45 20.93
CA ASN A 23 8.69 2.79 22.08
C ASN A 23 8.66 4.33 22.23
N GLY A 24 7.49 4.95 22.11
CA GLY A 24 7.29 6.40 22.24
C GLY A 24 7.52 6.89 23.66
N GLY A 25 6.81 6.32 24.63
CA GLY A 25 7.03 6.58 26.06
C GLY A 25 5.81 7.18 26.73
N ASP A 26 6.01 8.23 27.54
CA ASP A 26 4.89 8.97 28.17
C ASP A 26 4.80 10.35 27.49
N GLY A 27 3.86 10.63 26.58
CA GLY A 27 3.76 11.90 25.86
C GLY A 27 2.93 11.78 24.57
N ASP A 28 2.56 12.90 23.94
CA ASP A 28 1.91 12.83 22.62
C ASP A 28 3.00 12.73 21.55
N ASP A 29 3.29 11.52 21.09
CA ASP A 29 4.43 11.18 20.27
C ASP A 29 4.08 11.13 18.77
N THR A 30 5.08 11.27 17.91
CA THR A 30 4.94 11.09 16.46
C THR A 30 5.97 10.08 15.97
N ILE A 31 5.51 8.88 15.67
CA ILE A 31 6.32 7.77 15.20
C ILE A 31 6.09 7.61 13.70
N ILE A 32 7.15 7.77 12.91
CA ILE A 32 7.12 7.54 11.47
C ILE A 32 8.08 6.39 11.17
N ASP A 33 7.50 5.28 10.75
CA ASP A 33 8.16 4.06 10.37
C ASP A 33 8.15 3.88 8.85
N LEU A 34 9.22 3.28 8.33
CA LEU A 34 9.46 3.20 6.89
C LEU A 34 9.21 1.80 6.34
N TRP A 35 10.25 0.99 6.14
CA TRP A 35 10.14 -0.38 5.63
C TRP A 35 10.76 -1.32 6.67
N GLY A 36 10.31 -2.54 6.82
CA GLY A 36 10.86 -3.46 7.83
C GLY A 36 9.75 -4.32 8.43
N ASP A 37 10.07 -5.30 9.28
CA ASP A 37 9.09 -5.97 10.13
C ASP A 37 9.23 -5.42 11.55
N ASP A 38 8.41 -4.42 11.87
CA ASP A 38 8.61 -3.51 13.00
C ASP A 38 7.67 -3.81 14.18
N THR A 39 8.15 -3.56 15.40
CA THR A 39 7.33 -3.54 16.61
C THR A 39 7.28 -2.12 17.17
N ILE A 40 6.12 -1.48 17.08
CA ILE A 40 5.90 -0.09 17.48
C ILE A 40 4.96 -0.06 18.68
N ASP A 41 5.31 0.71 19.70
CA ASP A 41 4.52 0.98 20.91
C ASP A 41 4.49 2.50 21.13
N GLY A 42 3.34 3.15 20.98
CA GLY A 42 3.18 4.59 21.22
C GLY A 42 3.40 4.94 22.68
N GLY A 43 2.62 4.31 23.57
CA GLY A 43 2.76 4.46 25.02
C GLY A 43 1.58 5.20 25.63
N ASP A 44 1.80 6.06 26.64
CA ASP A 44 0.72 6.87 27.22
C ASP A 44 0.73 8.27 26.57
N GLY A 45 -0.33 8.70 25.88
CA GLY A 45 -0.48 10.02 25.26
C GLY A 45 -1.30 9.96 23.97
N ASP A 46 -1.61 11.10 23.35
CA ASP A 46 -2.33 11.11 22.06
C ASP A 46 -1.32 10.97 20.90
N ASP A 47 -0.99 9.75 20.49
CA ASP A 47 0.13 9.45 19.59
C ASP A 47 -0.22 9.49 18.10
N VAL A 48 0.76 9.75 17.23
CA VAL A 48 0.63 9.69 15.76
C VAL A 48 1.63 8.68 15.20
N ILE A 49 1.13 7.54 14.74
CA ILE A 49 1.93 6.46 14.17
C ILE A 49 1.67 6.38 12.67
N VAL A 50 2.71 6.47 11.85
CA VAL A 50 2.64 6.32 10.39
C VAL A 50 3.61 5.23 9.95
N ASP A 51 3.09 4.21 9.28
CA ASP A 51 3.86 3.09 8.72
C ASP A 51 3.79 3.10 7.18
N GLU A 52 4.94 2.99 6.51
CA GLU A 52 5.08 2.98 5.05
C GLU A 52 5.34 1.59 4.43
N GLY A 53 5.38 0.51 5.24
CA GLY A 53 5.31 -0.88 4.80
C GLY A 53 6.10 -1.89 5.64
N GLY A 54 5.65 -3.14 5.67
CA GLY A 54 6.24 -4.15 6.56
C GLY A 54 5.25 -5.23 6.99
N ASN A 55 5.71 -6.20 7.81
CA ASN A 55 4.86 -7.01 8.70
C ASN A 55 4.97 -6.48 10.13
N ASN A 56 4.11 -5.53 10.47
CA ASN A 56 4.30 -4.72 11.66
C ASN A 56 3.34 -5.12 12.79
N THR A 57 3.84 -5.06 14.01
CA THR A 57 3.06 -5.10 15.25
C THR A 57 3.02 -3.70 15.83
N ILE A 58 1.84 -3.07 15.82
CA ILE A 58 1.66 -1.69 16.26
C ILE A 58 0.73 -1.66 17.47
N HIS A 59 1.22 -1.09 18.57
CA HIS A 59 0.46 -0.77 19.77
C HIS A 59 0.34 0.76 19.88
N GLY A 60 -0.88 1.30 19.90
CA GLY A 60 -1.11 2.74 20.13
C GLY A 60 -0.81 3.07 21.60
N GLY A 61 -1.57 2.47 22.50
CA GLY A 61 -1.31 2.53 23.94
C GLY A 61 -2.47 3.17 24.69
N ALA A 62 -2.25 4.25 25.42
CA ALA A 62 -3.30 4.93 26.17
C ALA A 62 -3.40 6.42 25.79
N GLY A 63 -4.44 6.77 25.05
CA GLY A 63 -4.75 8.12 24.60
C GLY A 63 -5.62 8.04 23.34
N ASN A 64 -5.81 9.15 22.63
CA ASN A 64 -6.53 9.14 21.37
C ASN A 64 -5.51 9.07 20.23
N ASP A 65 -5.16 7.87 19.83
CA ASP A 65 -4.04 7.60 18.94
C ASP A 65 -4.44 7.62 17.47
N ARG A 66 -3.55 8.07 16.60
CA ARG A 66 -3.73 8.10 15.14
C ARG A 66 -2.75 7.16 14.47
N ILE A 67 -3.24 6.03 13.98
CA ILE A 67 -2.43 5.01 13.32
C ILE A 67 -2.74 5.01 11.83
N THR A 68 -1.74 5.27 10.97
CA THR A 68 -1.90 5.28 9.52
C THR A 68 -0.94 4.30 8.89
N ILE A 69 -1.49 3.26 8.26
CA ILE A 69 -0.72 2.35 7.39
C ILE A 69 -0.90 2.82 5.95
N SER A 70 0.15 3.42 5.37
CA SER A 70 0.13 4.04 4.05
C SER A 70 0.94 3.25 3.03
N ASP A 71 0.38 3.06 1.83
CA ASP A 71 1.17 2.75 0.63
C ASP A 71 1.41 4.09 -0.10
N ILE A 72 2.49 4.80 0.21
CA ILE A 72 2.96 5.89 -0.65
C ILE A 72 3.56 5.26 -1.91
N TYR A 73 2.95 5.53 -3.06
CA TYR A 73 3.48 5.22 -4.40
C TYR A 73 5.01 5.48 -4.51
N PRO A 74 5.86 4.47 -4.76
CA PRO A 74 7.13 4.71 -5.42
C PRO A 74 6.90 4.55 -6.93
N ALA A 75 7.41 5.53 -7.68
CA ALA A 75 7.42 5.53 -9.13
C ALA A 75 7.90 4.19 -9.71
N GLU A 76 7.29 3.79 -10.83
CA GLU A 76 7.60 2.62 -11.66
C GLU A 76 9.13 2.35 -11.81
N SER A 77 9.80 1.67 -10.87
CA SER A 77 11.07 0.95 -11.09
C SER A 77 11.72 0.23 -9.89
N SER A 78 11.15 0.16 -8.68
CA SER A 78 11.77 -0.65 -7.61
C SER A 78 11.55 -2.15 -7.86
N THR A 79 12.62 -2.93 -7.73
CA THR A 79 12.67 -4.39 -7.94
C THR A 79 12.52 -5.18 -6.63
N ILE A 80 11.88 -4.61 -5.61
CA ILE A 80 11.58 -5.29 -4.34
C ILE A 80 10.12 -5.76 -4.40
N GLY A 81 9.92 -7.04 -4.13
CA GLY A 81 8.83 -7.86 -4.65
C GLY A 81 7.43 -7.60 -4.07
N TYR A 82 6.43 -7.90 -4.90
CA TYR A 82 5.03 -8.07 -4.54
C TYR A 82 4.85 -9.29 -3.62
N TRP A 83 5.02 -9.16 -2.30
CA TRP A 83 4.76 -10.24 -1.35
C TRP A 83 3.73 -9.84 -0.27
N ALA A 84 3.00 -10.85 0.21
CA ALA A 84 1.91 -10.74 1.18
C ALA A 84 2.37 -10.10 2.50
N ARG A 85 1.53 -9.23 3.08
CA ARG A 85 1.80 -8.52 4.36
C ARG A 85 0.90 -9.04 5.48
N THR A 86 1.43 -9.18 6.70
CA THR A 86 0.66 -9.45 7.92
C THR A 86 0.89 -8.33 8.93
N ASN A 87 -0.12 -7.49 9.16
CA ASN A 87 -0.08 -6.45 10.19
C ASN A 87 -0.99 -6.80 11.37
N LEU A 88 -0.46 -6.60 12.58
CA LEU A 88 -1.18 -6.67 13.85
C LEU A 88 -1.25 -5.27 14.46
N ILE A 89 -2.45 -4.70 14.54
CA ILE A 89 -2.68 -3.41 15.18
C ILE A 89 -3.49 -3.62 16.46
N ASP A 90 -3.07 -3.00 17.53
CA ASP A 90 -3.77 -2.86 18.81
C ASP A 90 -3.76 -1.39 19.20
N ALA A 91 -4.87 -0.66 18.99
CA ALA A 91 -4.89 0.78 19.20
C ALA A 91 -4.84 1.14 20.71
N GLY A 92 -5.46 0.33 21.57
CA GLY A 92 -5.27 0.40 23.01
C GLY A 92 -6.47 0.99 23.77
N THR A 93 -6.31 2.10 24.49
CA THR A 93 -7.42 2.72 25.25
C THR A 93 -7.53 4.21 24.98
N GLY A 94 -8.74 4.70 24.77
CA GLY A 94 -9.03 6.06 24.34
C GLY A 94 -9.73 6.01 22.99
N ASN A 95 -10.00 7.16 22.34
CA ASN A 95 -10.75 7.15 21.08
C ASN A 95 -9.78 7.20 19.90
N ASP A 96 -9.48 6.05 19.31
CA ASP A 96 -8.40 5.92 18.34
C ASP A 96 -8.88 6.09 16.89
N TYR A 97 -7.99 6.56 16.01
CA TYR A 97 -8.22 6.76 14.58
C TYR A 97 -7.22 5.94 13.76
N VAL A 98 -7.67 4.79 13.27
CA VAL A 98 -6.86 3.87 12.45
C VAL A 98 -7.23 3.99 10.97
N THR A 99 -6.27 4.33 10.11
CA THR A 99 -6.42 4.34 8.65
C THR A 99 -5.56 3.27 8.01
N ILE A 100 -6.19 2.47 7.14
CA ILE A 100 -5.52 1.38 6.43
C ILE A 100 -5.62 1.62 4.93
N GLY A 101 -4.44 1.72 4.32
CA GLY A 101 -4.18 1.87 2.90
C GLY A 101 -4.40 0.61 2.07
N ARG A 102 -3.64 0.47 0.98
CA ARG A 102 -3.66 -0.70 0.10
C ARG A 102 -2.85 -1.85 0.74
N LEU A 103 -3.48 -3.02 0.88
CA LEU A 103 -2.75 -4.25 1.18
C LEU A 103 -2.46 -5.02 -0.12
N PRO A 104 -1.25 -5.59 -0.29
CA PRO A 104 -0.91 -6.43 -1.44
C PRO A 104 -1.73 -7.74 -1.47
N GLU A 105 -1.83 -8.36 -2.65
CA GLU A 105 -2.58 -9.61 -2.82
C GLU A 105 -2.00 -10.73 -1.94
N GLY A 106 -2.80 -11.29 -1.04
CA GLY A 106 -2.42 -12.43 -0.18
C GLY A 106 -2.07 -12.09 1.28
N GLY A 107 -2.11 -10.82 1.69
CA GLY A 107 -1.86 -10.42 3.08
C GLY A 107 -3.00 -10.73 4.06
N SER A 108 -2.68 -10.85 5.35
CA SER A 108 -3.66 -10.89 6.45
C SER A 108 -3.60 -9.61 7.29
N LEU A 109 -4.71 -9.24 7.89
CA LEU A 109 -4.79 -8.05 8.74
C LEU A 109 -5.57 -8.41 9.99
N THR A 110 -4.99 -8.14 11.14
CA THR A 110 -5.64 -8.22 12.45
C THR A 110 -5.61 -6.83 13.07
N VAL A 111 -6.78 -6.28 13.36
CA VAL A 111 -6.91 -5.00 14.08
C VAL A 111 -7.72 -5.26 15.34
N ASP A 112 -7.23 -4.77 16.46
CA ASP A 112 -7.97 -4.55 17.70
C ASP A 112 -7.96 -3.04 17.97
N LEU A 113 -9.13 -2.43 18.10
CA LEU A 113 -9.23 -1.00 18.43
C LEU A 113 -9.24 -0.75 19.94
N GLY A 114 -9.51 -1.77 20.76
CA GLY A 114 -9.42 -1.65 22.21
C GLY A 114 -10.59 -0.92 22.89
N ASP A 115 -10.35 -0.20 23.99
CA ASP A 115 -11.41 0.43 24.80
C ASP A 115 -11.60 1.91 24.39
N GLY A 116 -12.65 2.23 23.65
CA GLY A 116 -12.91 3.60 23.19
C GLY A 116 -14.14 3.74 22.31
N ASP A 117 -14.46 4.96 21.88
CA ASP A 117 -15.33 5.17 20.72
C ASP A 117 -14.42 5.37 19.48
N ASP A 118 -13.97 4.26 18.88
CA ASP A 118 -12.86 4.25 17.91
C ASP A 118 -13.30 4.42 16.45
N ILE A 119 -12.35 4.73 15.56
CA ILE A 119 -12.56 4.89 14.13
C ILE A 119 -11.58 4.02 13.35
N LEU A 120 -12.12 3.18 12.46
CA LEU A 120 -11.34 2.43 11.48
C LEU A 120 -11.74 2.83 10.06
N ARG A 121 -10.80 3.37 9.27
CA ARG A 121 -10.98 3.73 7.86
C ARG A 121 -10.22 2.79 6.94
N LEU A 122 -10.95 2.03 6.12
CA LEU A 122 -10.38 1.16 5.09
C LEU A 122 -10.49 1.85 3.72
N THR A 123 -9.35 2.14 3.09
CA THR A 123 -9.29 2.95 1.85
C THR A 123 -9.07 2.14 0.57
N TYR A 124 -8.83 0.83 0.66
CA TYR A 124 -8.62 -0.05 -0.50
C TYR A 124 -9.10 -1.49 -0.29
N VAL A 125 -9.39 -2.19 -1.39
CA VAL A 125 -9.89 -3.59 -1.40
C VAL A 125 -8.78 -4.54 -0.97
N LEU A 126 -8.89 -5.09 0.24
CA LEU A 126 -7.92 -6.02 0.84
C LEU A 126 -8.14 -7.43 0.29
N GLN A 127 -7.26 -8.00 -0.53
CA GLN A 127 -7.44 -9.40 -0.97
C GLN A 127 -6.91 -10.37 0.10
N GLY A 128 -7.80 -11.10 0.78
CA GLY A 128 -7.43 -12.06 1.83
C GLY A 128 -8.54 -12.28 2.87
N SER A 129 -8.22 -13.00 3.94
CA SER A 129 -9.08 -13.08 5.14
C SER A 129 -8.57 -12.07 6.18
N HIS A 130 -9.43 -11.15 6.61
CA HIS A 130 -9.10 -10.10 7.57
C HIS A 130 -10.04 -10.18 8.78
N SER A 131 -9.49 -10.07 9.98
CA SER A 131 -10.22 -10.09 11.24
C SER A 131 -10.11 -8.74 11.92
N LEU A 132 -11.25 -8.17 12.31
CA LEU A 132 -11.33 -6.91 13.04
C LEU A 132 -12.03 -7.14 14.37
N THR A 133 -11.45 -6.62 15.44
CA THR A 133 -12.02 -6.49 16.78
C THR A 133 -12.19 -5.00 17.04
N LEU A 134 -13.42 -4.57 17.36
CA LEU A 134 -13.72 -3.17 17.62
C LEU A 134 -13.57 -2.81 19.10
N GLY A 135 -13.66 -3.80 19.99
CA GLY A 135 -13.44 -3.59 21.41
C GLY A 135 -14.64 -2.94 22.09
N ALA A 136 -14.39 -2.05 23.05
CA ALA A 136 -15.40 -1.57 23.98
C ALA A 136 -15.72 -0.08 23.83
N GLY A 137 -16.68 0.24 22.98
CA GLY A 137 -17.44 1.47 23.07
C GLY A 137 -18.44 1.55 21.93
N ARG A 138 -18.41 2.65 21.19
CA ARG A 138 -19.28 2.87 20.03
C ARG A 138 -18.43 3.18 18.80
N ASP A 139 -17.86 2.14 18.25
CA ASP A 139 -16.83 2.24 17.22
C ASP A 139 -17.44 2.47 15.83
N THR A 140 -16.67 3.06 14.93
CA THR A 140 -17.10 3.38 13.56
C THR A 140 -16.14 2.81 12.52
N VAL A 141 -16.66 1.98 11.62
CA VAL A 141 -15.90 1.45 10.47
C VAL A 141 -16.34 2.15 9.18
N PHE A 142 -15.41 2.83 8.53
CA PHE A 142 -15.57 3.44 7.21
C PHE A 142 -15.02 2.53 6.12
N LEU A 143 -15.83 2.33 5.09
CA LEU A 143 -15.40 1.67 3.85
C LEU A 143 -15.35 2.69 2.71
N ASP A 144 -14.13 3.04 2.29
CA ASP A 144 -13.81 4.02 1.25
C ASP A 144 -13.05 3.31 0.11
N PHE A 145 -13.62 3.23 -1.11
CA PHE A 145 -12.97 2.53 -2.22
C PHE A 145 -13.13 3.30 -3.53
N ASP A 146 -12.01 3.71 -4.16
CA ASP A 146 -12.02 4.64 -5.31
C ASP A 146 -11.93 3.98 -6.71
N TYR A 147 -12.06 2.66 -6.84
CA TYR A 147 -11.85 1.99 -8.14
C TYR A 147 -13.10 1.34 -8.75
N GLY A 148 -13.67 2.04 -9.74
CA GLY A 148 -14.70 1.53 -10.64
C GLY A 148 -14.23 0.32 -11.48
N ASN A 149 -15.16 -0.61 -11.73
CA ASN A 149 -15.07 -1.81 -12.59
C ASN A 149 -14.13 -2.97 -12.16
N GLY A 150 -13.26 -2.82 -11.17
CA GLY A 150 -12.36 -3.90 -10.69
C GLY A 150 -13.03 -4.98 -9.81
N MET A 151 -14.14 -4.66 -9.15
CA MET A 151 -14.77 -5.51 -8.13
C MET A 151 -15.52 -6.76 -8.65
N ARG A 152 -15.54 -7.03 -9.96
CA ARG A 152 -16.25 -8.19 -10.53
C ARG A 152 -15.46 -9.52 -10.43
N GLY A 153 -14.22 -9.48 -9.91
CA GLY A 153 -13.28 -10.60 -9.97
C GLY A 153 -13.16 -11.48 -8.72
N ASN A 154 -13.24 -10.94 -7.50
CA ASN A 154 -13.11 -11.71 -6.25
C ASN A 154 -13.60 -10.87 -5.04
N PRO A 155 -14.62 -11.29 -4.26
CA PRO A 155 -15.08 -10.55 -3.09
C PRO A 155 -14.16 -10.75 -1.89
N VAL A 156 -13.86 -9.66 -1.19
CA VAL A 156 -13.22 -9.65 0.13
C VAL A 156 -14.29 -9.86 1.19
N VAL A 157 -14.06 -10.73 2.17
CA VAL A 157 -14.91 -10.82 3.37
C VAL A 157 -14.08 -10.37 4.58
N VAL A 158 -14.24 -9.10 4.96
CA VAL A 158 -13.74 -8.63 6.26
C VAL A 158 -14.68 -9.14 7.34
N THR A 159 -14.12 -9.81 8.34
CA THR A 159 -14.89 -10.34 9.47
C THR A 159 -14.71 -9.45 10.68
N ILE A 160 -15.81 -8.90 11.20
CA ILE A 160 -15.84 -8.15 12.46
C ILE A 160 -16.29 -9.11 13.56
N ALA A 161 -15.41 -9.37 14.53
CA ALA A 161 -15.55 -10.43 15.52
C ALA A 161 -16.57 -10.12 16.63
N ASP A 162 -16.70 -8.86 17.03
CA ASP A 162 -17.38 -8.44 18.25
C ASP A 162 -18.37 -7.27 18.07
N PHE A 163 -18.80 -7.00 16.84
CA PHE A 163 -19.73 -5.91 16.51
C PHE A 163 -20.95 -5.82 17.46
N THR A 164 -21.06 -4.71 18.18
CA THR A 164 -22.15 -4.39 19.09
C THR A 164 -23.33 -3.79 18.34
N ALA A 165 -24.41 -4.57 18.18
CA ALA A 165 -25.62 -4.08 17.51
C ALA A 165 -26.56 -3.28 18.45
N GLY A 166 -27.29 -2.31 17.89
CA GLY A 166 -28.29 -1.49 18.59
C GLY A 166 -28.03 0.01 18.51
N ALA A 167 -28.94 0.81 19.08
CA ALA A 167 -28.91 2.28 18.98
C ALA A 167 -27.72 2.97 19.71
N SER A 168 -26.98 2.23 20.51
CA SER A 168 -25.78 2.69 21.22
C SER A 168 -24.59 1.76 20.97
N GLY A 169 -24.67 0.96 19.91
CA GLY A 169 -23.56 0.13 19.46
C GLY A 169 -22.96 0.68 18.18
N ASP A 170 -22.03 -0.09 17.64
CA ASP A 170 -21.08 0.30 16.61
C ASP A 170 -21.75 0.68 15.29
N ILE A 171 -21.02 1.40 14.47
CA ILE A 171 -21.48 2.08 13.26
C ILE A 171 -20.70 1.56 12.06
N LEU A 172 -21.41 1.11 11.03
CA LEU A 172 -20.86 0.83 9.71
C LEU A 172 -21.23 1.97 8.76
N ASN A 173 -20.24 2.73 8.31
CA ASN A 173 -20.40 3.79 7.34
C ASN A 173 -19.99 3.30 5.93
N LEU A 174 -21.00 3.00 5.11
CA LEU A 174 -20.84 2.49 3.75
C LEU A 174 -21.10 3.57 2.67
N GLY A 175 -21.11 4.85 3.07
CA GLY A 175 -21.41 5.99 2.21
C GLY A 175 -20.49 6.10 1.01
N GLU A 176 -19.18 6.10 1.26
CA GLU A 176 -18.14 6.22 0.23
C GLU A 176 -18.08 4.99 -0.69
N PHE A 177 -18.10 3.78 -0.12
CA PHE A 177 -18.22 2.54 -0.90
C PHE A 177 -19.38 2.60 -1.91
N LEU A 178 -20.57 3.02 -1.47
CA LEU A 178 -21.73 3.10 -2.37
C LEU A 178 -21.60 4.24 -3.38
N ARG A 179 -20.83 5.31 -3.10
CA ARG A 179 -20.55 6.41 -4.05
C ARG A 179 -19.63 5.94 -5.17
N GLY A 180 -18.52 5.27 -4.85
CA GLY A 180 -17.59 4.69 -5.84
C GLY A 180 -18.27 3.65 -6.77
N TYR A 181 -19.36 3.05 -6.30
CA TYR A 181 -20.21 2.15 -7.07
C TYR A 181 -20.98 2.80 -8.23
N TYR A 182 -21.30 4.10 -8.14
CA TYR A 182 -21.98 4.85 -9.19
C TYR A 182 -20.98 5.79 -9.87
N THR A 183 -20.81 5.63 -11.19
CA THR A 183 -19.82 6.38 -12.00
C THR A 183 -20.09 7.89 -12.14
N SER A 184 -21.10 8.43 -11.44
CA SER A 184 -21.44 9.85 -11.45
C SER A 184 -22.13 10.25 -10.13
N PRO A 185 -21.70 11.35 -9.48
CA PRO A 185 -22.38 11.93 -8.31
C PRO A 185 -23.87 12.23 -8.57
N SER A 186 -24.26 12.53 -9.81
CA SER A 186 -25.66 12.77 -10.17
C SER A 186 -26.52 11.51 -10.17
N ASP A 187 -25.93 10.37 -10.52
CA ASP A 187 -26.62 9.09 -10.57
C ASP A 187 -26.76 8.52 -9.16
N PHE A 188 -25.72 8.66 -8.32
CA PHE A 188 -25.78 8.41 -6.88
C PHE A 188 -26.83 9.31 -6.21
N ALA A 189 -26.70 10.64 -6.33
CA ALA A 189 -27.64 11.59 -5.73
C ALA A 189 -29.09 11.38 -6.21
N ALA A 190 -29.32 11.05 -7.49
CA ALA A 190 -30.67 10.75 -7.98
C ALA A 190 -31.21 9.41 -7.45
N TYR A 191 -30.34 8.45 -7.15
CA TYR A 191 -30.69 7.11 -6.67
C TYR A 191 -30.98 7.08 -5.16
N ILE A 192 -30.17 7.78 -4.35
CA ILE A 192 -30.32 7.87 -2.88
C ILE A 192 -30.96 9.16 -2.38
N ALA A 193 -31.38 10.13 -3.21
CA ALA A 193 -32.10 11.34 -2.76
C ALA A 193 -33.31 10.99 -1.87
N GLY A 194 -33.10 11.00 -0.56
CA GLY A 194 -34.08 10.62 0.47
C GLY A 194 -34.47 9.14 0.52
N ASN A 195 -33.75 8.23 -0.17
CA ASN A 195 -34.09 6.81 -0.24
C ASN A 195 -33.06 5.94 0.50
N ASN A 196 -33.57 4.98 1.25
CA ASN A 196 -32.77 4.03 2.01
C ASN A 196 -32.26 2.88 1.12
N PRO A 197 -30.94 2.61 1.05
CA PRO A 197 -30.38 1.56 0.20
C PRO A 197 -30.91 0.14 0.51
N PHE A 198 -31.26 -0.15 1.77
CA PHE A 198 -31.92 -1.41 2.15
C PHE A 198 -33.35 -1.51 1.58
N ALA A 199 -34.05 -0.38 1.45
CA ALA A 199 -35.41 -0.36 0.93
C ALA A 199 -35.44 -0.64 -0.59
N ASN A 200 -34.43 -0.15 -1.32
CA ASN A 200 -34.28 -0.32 -2.76
C ASN A 200 -33.54 -1.60 -3.15
N GLY A 201 -33.08 -2.40 -2.19
CA GLY A 201 -32.47 -3.71 -2.42
C GLY A 201 -30.97 -3.69 -2.75
N VAL A 202 -30.33 -2.52 -2.80
CA VAL A 202 -28.88 -2.40 -3.05
C VAL A 202 -28.07 -2.92 -1.89
N LEU A 203 -28.46 -2.62 -0.65
CA LEU A 203 -27.88 -3.27 0.51
C LEU A 203 -28.81 -4.40 0.97
N VAL A 204 -28.21 -5.57 1.20
CA VAL A 204 -28.90 -6.78 1.65
C VAL A 204 -28.20 -7.31 2.89
N LEU A 205 -28.99 -7.58 3.93
CA LEU A 205 -28.51 -8.27 5.13
C LEU A 205 -29.00 -9.72 5.08
N THR A 206 -28.06 -10.65 5.07
CA THR A 206 -28.36 -12.09 5.08
C THR A 206 -27.87 -12.69 6.37
N GLN A 207 -28.75 -13.38 7.10
CA GLN A 207 -28.34 -14.16 8.26
C GLN A 207 -27.67 -15.45 7.78
N ASP A 208 -26.42 -15.67 8.20
CA ASP A 208 -25.65 -16.88 7.93
C ASP A 208 -25.24 -17.51 9.27
N GLY A 209 -25.92 -18.59 9.68
CA GLY A 209 -25.70 -19.18 10.99
C GLY A 209 -25.97 -18.20 12.15
N ALA A 210 -24.93 -17.94 12.95
CA ALA A 210 -24.94 -16.97 14.06
C ALA A 210 -24.54 -15.56 13.62
N ASP A 211 -24.12 -15.38 12.36
CA ASP A 211 -23.48 -14.19 11.84
C ASP A 211 -24.41 -13.46 10.84
N VAL A 212 -24.13 -12.18 10.59
CA VAL A 212 -24.79 -11.41 9.53
C VAL A 212 -23.81 -11.10 8.41
N LEU A 213 -24.18 -11.41 7.18
CA LEU A 213 -23.49 -10.94 5.99
C LEU A 213 -24.10 -9.61 5.55
N VAL A 214 -23.26 -8.57 5.43
CA VAL A 214 -23.60 -7.30 4.80
C VAL A 214 -23.21 -7.38 3.34
N GLN A 215 -24.19 -7.29 2.44
CA GLN A 215 -24.00 -7.59 1.02
C GLN A 215 -24.53 -6.47 0.12
N VAL A 216 -23.99 -6.39 -1.10
CA VAL A 216 -24.40 -5.43 -2.13
C VAL A 216 -24.94 -6.14 -3.36
N ASP A 217 -26.09 -5.69 -3.83
CA ASP A 217 -26.74 -6.14 -5.06
C ASP A 217 -26.66 -5.08 -6.16
N TYR A 218 -26.15 -5.44 -7.34
CA TYR A 218 -25.76 -4.52 -8.42
C TYR A 218 -26.92 -3.90 -9.18
N ASP A 219 -28.05 -4.60 -9.31
CA ASP A 219 -29.21 -4.09 -10.04
C ASP A 219 -30.38 -3.69 -9.12
N GLY A 220 -30.30 -4.06 -7.84
CA GLY A 220 -31.32 -3.77 -6.82
C GLY A 220 -32.65 -4.49 -7.08
N ASP A 221 -32.71 -5.42 -8.03
CA ASP A 221 -33.90 -6.21 -8.27
C ASP A 221 -33.88 -7.45 -7.38
N LYS A 222 -34.81 -7.52 -6.42
CA LYS A 222 -34.89 -8.61 -5.41
C LYS A 222 -35.16 -10.00 -6.02
N SER A 223 -35.05 -10.17 -7.34
CA SER A 223 -35.48 -11.33 -8.11
C SER A 223 -34.44 -11.95 -9.04
N ASP A 224 -33.24 -11.39 -9.18
CA ASP A 224 -32.26 -11.89 -10.16
C ASP A 224 -31.23 -12.88 -9.57
N ALA A 225 -30.67 -13.72 -10.44
CA ALA A 225 -29.89 -14.92 -10.09
C ALA A 225 -28.38 -14.67 -9.87
N ILE A 226 -27.95 -13.42 -9.75
CA ILE A 226 -26.58 -13.05 -9.39
C ILE A 226 -26.56 -12.91 -7.86
N LEU A 227 -25.71 -13.69 -7.19
CA LEU A 227 -25.61 -13.62 -5.73
C LEU A 227 -25.13 -12.23 -5.30
N PRO A 228 -25.75 -11.60 -4.28
CA PRO A 228 -25.29 -10.32 -3.76
C PRO A 228 -23.86 -10.48 -3.22
N LEU A 229 -23.01 -9.50 -3.52
CA LEU A 229 -21.60 -9.47 -3.16
C LEU A 229 -21.46 -9.25 -1.66
N THR A 230 -20.90 -10.20 -0.91
CA THR A 230 -20.61 -10.01 0.52
C THR A 230 -19.46 -9.02 0.69
N LEU A 231 -19.67 -8.01 1.52
CA LEU A 231 -18.66 -7.02 1.91
C LEU A 231 -18.08 -7.31 3.29
N LEU A 232 -18.96 -7.55 4.26
CA LEU A 232 -18.61 -7.74 5.67
C LEU A 232 -19.34 -8.96 6.23
N ARG A 233 -18.69 -9.66 7.17
CA ARG A 233 -19.31 -10.64 8.06
C ARG A 233 -19.27 -10.11 9.49
N LEU A 234 -20.43 -9.91 10.10
CA LEU A 234 -20.56 -9.52 11.51
C LEU A 234 -20.81 -10.78 12.34
N GLN A 235 -19.82 -11.21 13.13
CA GLN A 235 -19.91 -12.43 13.90
C GLN A 235 -20.87 -12.30 15.08
N ASN A 236 -21.63 -13.35 15.37
CA ASN A 236 -22.54 -13.42 16.52
C ASN A 236 -23.63 -12.32 16.56
N VAL A 237 -23.86 -11.62 15.46
CA VAL A 237 -24.91 -10.60 15.31
C VAL A 237 -26.17 -11.22 14.70
N THR A 238 -27.34 -10.68 15.02
CA THR A 238 -28.58 -11.05 14.34
C THR A 238 -29.09 -9.91 13.47
N VAL A 239 -29.69 -10.21 12.31
CA VAL A 239 -30.29 -9.16 11.45
C VAL A 239 -31.35 -8.35 12.22
N ALA A 240 -32.00 -8.95 13.21
CA ALA A 240 -33.01 -8.29 14.04
C ALA A 240 -32.44 -7.34 15.12
N SER A 241 -31.16 -7.47 15.49
CA SER A 241 -30.51 -6.57 16.45
C SER A 241 -29.95 -5.31 15.81
N LEU A 242 -29.74 -5.32 14.48
CA LEU A 242 -29.24 -4.18 13.73
C LEU A 242 -30.32 -3.10 13.55
N THR A 243 -29.96 -1.85 13.87
CA THR A 243 -30.85 -0.69 13.77
C THR A 243 -30.37 0.29 12.70
N ALA A 244 -31.07 1.42 12.54
CA ALA A 244 -30.64 2.46 11.60
C ALA A 244 -29.31 3.07 12.04
N GLU A 245 -29.13 3.23 13.34
CA GLU A 245 -27.95 3.79 13.98
C GLU A 245 -26.68 2.96 13.68
N ASN A 246 -26.79 1.63 13.54
CA ASN A 246 -25.67 0.76 13.15
C ASN A 246 -25.24 0.92 11.69
N PHE A 247 -26.10 1.45 10.82
CA PHE A 247 -25.78 1.77 9.42
C PHE A 247 -25.87 3.27 9.19
N ALA A 248 -25.45 4.02 10.21
CA ALA A 248 -25.25 5.45 10.15
C ALA A 248 -26.54 6.22 9.69
N GLY A 249 -27.71 5.68 10.02
CA GLY A 249 -29.03 6.28 9.76
C GLY A 249 -29.86 5.57 8.68
N TRP A 250 -29.31 4.59 7.97
CA TRP A 250 -30.06 3.76 7.00
C TRP A 250 -30.77 2.61 7.69
N ALA A 251 -32.09 2.71 7.85
CA ALA A 251 -32.89 1.73 8.59
C ALA A 251 -33.05 0.38 7.84
N PRO A 252 -32.51 -0.76 8.29
CA PRO A 252 -32.63 -2.03 7.56
C PRO A 252 -34.09 -2.49 7.29
N ALA A 253 -35.04 -1.99 8.08
CA ALA A 253 -36.47 -2.32 8.00
C ALA A 253 -37.42 -1.12 7.71
N GLY A 254 -36.95 0.04 7.23
CA GLY A 254 -37.81 1.24 7.15
C GLY A 254 -37.36 2.41 6.26
N THR A 255 -38.00 3.57 6.42
CA THR A 255 -37.61 4.85 5.78
C THR A 255 -36.49 5.52 6.58
N ALA A 256 -35.51 6.13 5.90
CA ALA A 256 -34.35 6.80 6.51
C ALA A 256 -34.76 7.87 7.56
N LEU A 257 -33.88 8.13 8.54
CA LEU A 257 -34.07 9.19 9.52
C LEU A 257 -33.91 10.58 8.86
N SER A 258 -34.69 11.55 9.33
CA SER A 258 -34.53 12.96 8.96
C SER A 258 -33.41 13.58 9.78
N SER A 259 -32.68 14.54 9.17
CA SER A 259 -31.56 15.34 9.70
C SER A 259 -31.19 15.14 11.18
N THR A 260 -29.94 14.77 11.42
CA THR A 260 -29.44 14.40 12.74
C THR A 260 -28.59 15.53 13.32
N THR A 261 -28.75 15.83 14.61
CA THR A 261 -27.88 16.79 15.31
C THR A 261 -26.89 16.01 16.18
N VAL A 262 -25.60 16.26 15.98
CA VAL A 262 -24.50 15.76 16.80
C VAL A 262 -23.99 16.94 17.64
N THR A 263 -23.76 16.69 18.92
CA THR A 263 -23.22 17.70 19.84
C THR A 263 -22.13 17.05 20.65
N GLY A 264 -20.90 17.57 20.56
CA GLY A 264 -19.81 17.19 21.44
C GLY A 264 -19.90 17.90 22.79
N THR A 265 -18.79 17.89 23.51
CA THR A 265 -18.64 18.32 24.88
C THR A 265 -17.87 19.64 24.97
N ALA A 266 -17.01 19.80 25.98
CA ALA A 266 -16.09 20.93 26.08
C ALA A 266 -14.65 20.44 26.30
N SER A 267 -14.45 19.14 26.08
CA SER A 267 -13.15 18.47 25.98
C SER A 267 -12.89 18.22 24.50
N ASN A 268 -11.72 17.70 24.15
CA ASN A 268 -11.44 17.23 22.79
C ASN A 268 -12.39 16.06 22.47
N ASP A 269 -13.14 16.19 21.40
CA ASP A 269 -14.10 15.21 20.92
C ASP A 269 -13.76 14.77 19.48
N ILE A 270 -13.98 13.50 19.17
CA ILE A 270 -13.99 12.98 17.79
C ILE A 270 -15.45 12.79 17.36
N LEU A 271 -15.90 13.52 16.34
CA LEU A 271 -17.31 13.60 15.94
C LEU A 271 -17.52 13.25 14.47
N ILE A 272 -18.43 12.32 14.21
CA ILE A 272 -18.72 11.85 12.85
C ILE A 272 -20.16 12.20 12.44
N ALA A 273 -20.30 12.80 11.26
CA ALA A 273 -21.57 13.00 10.60
C ALA A 273 -22.16 11.64 10.18
N PRO A 274 -23.40 11.30 10.59
CA PRO A 274 -24.11 10.21 9.93
C PRO A 274 -24.30 10.53 8.44
N PRO A 275 -24.43 9.55 7.51
CA PRO A 275 -24.84 9.68 6.11
C PRO A 275 -26.31 10.13 5.95
N THR A 276 -26.64 11.18 6.67
CA THR A 276 -27.82 12.02 6.59
C THR A 276 -27.31 13.46 6.63
N ARG A 277 -28.10 14.43 6.17
CA ARG A 277 -27.75 15.84 6.43
C ARG A 277 -27.60 16.09 7.92
N SER A 278 -26.43 16.51 8.36
CA SER A 278 -26.09 16.62 9.77
C SER A 278 -25.90 18.06 10.20
N VAL A 279 -26.17 18.32 11.48
CA VAL A 279 -25.73 19.54 12.15
C VAL A 279 -24.82 19.11 13.29
N ILE A 280 -23.54 19.44 13.21
CA ILE A 280 -22.53 19.11 14.21
C ILE A 280 -22.16 20.40 14.94
N ASN A 281 -22.11 20.34 16.28
CA ASN A 281 -21.57 21.39 17.12
C ASN A 281 -20.59 20.73 18.07
N ALA A 282 -19.29 20.97 17.90
CA ALA A 282 -18.29 20.15 18.52
C ALA A 282 -18.04 20.53 19.98
N GLY A 283 -17.76 21.80 20.26
CA GLY A 283 -17.59 22.18 21.66
C GLY A 283 -16.74 23.42 21.85
N ASP A 284 -16.00 23.42 22.95
CA ASP A 284 -14.92 24.39 23.21
C ASP A 284 -13.54 23.69 23.22
N GLY A 285 -13.49 22.38 22.90
CA GLY A 285 -12.27 21.57 22.87
C GLY A 285 -11.55 21.67 21.52
N ASN A 286 -10.40 21.00 21.39
CA ASN A 286 -9.78 20.78 20.08
C ASN A 286 -10.39 19.51 19.49
N ASP A 287 -11.31 19.66 18.56
CA ASP A 287 -12.20 18.61 18.11
C ASP A 287 -11.81 18.12 16.70
N GLU A 288 -11.90 16.80 16.46
CA GLU A 288 -11.77 16.21 15.13
C GLU A 288 -13.14 15.84 14.58
N ILE A 289 -13.51 16.38 13.42
CA ILE A 289 -14.86 16.31 12.89
C ILE A 289 -14.84 15.79 11.46
N VAL A 290 -15.52 14.67 11.22
CA VAL A 290 -15.64 14.05 9.89
C VAL A 290 -17.07 14.16 9.37
N GLY A 291 -17.24 14.96 8.33
CA GLY A 291 -18.44 15.18 7.55
C GLY A 291 -18.86 13.97 6.72
N SER A 292 -20.04 14.05 6.14
CA SER A 292 -20.63 13.00 5.31
C SER A 292 -20.49 13.33 3.82
N ASN A 293 -21.16 12.54 2.97
CA ASN A 293 -21.28 12.83 1.53
C ASN A 293 -22.54 13.64 1.18
N LEU A 294 -23.18 14.22 2.19
CA LEU A 294 -24.42 14.97 2.07
C LEU A 294 -24.21 16.32 2.74
N ALA A 295 -25.04 17.29 2.35
CA ALA A 295 -25.00 18.63 2.94
C ALA A 295 -25.03 18.62 4.48
N ASP A 296 -23.93 19.04 5.08
CA ASP A 296 -23.68 19.12 6.51
C ASP A 296 -23.49 20.57 6.97
N GLU A 297 -23.80 20.82 8.25
CA GLU A 297 -23.53 22.08 8.94
C GLU A 297 -22.65 21.76 10.15
N ILE A 298 -21.34 22.00 10.03
CA ILE A 298 -20.33 21.70 11.03
C ILE A 298 -19.89 23.00 11.70
N ASN A 299 -19.84 22.99 13.03
CA ASN A 299 -19.29 24.07 13.84
C ASN A 299 -18.29 23.46 14.81
N GLY A 300 -17.01 23.82 14.66
CA GLY A 300 -15.89 23.43 15.53
C GLY A 300 -16.05 24.03 16.91
N GLY A 301 -15.70 25.29 17.12
CA GLY A 301 -15.87 25.87 18.44
C GLY A 301 -14.93 27.01 18.79
N LEU A 302 -14.19 26.82 19.88
CA LEU A 302 -13.17 27.75 20.40
C LEU A 302 -11.77 27.12 20.47
N GLY A 303 -11.66 25.82 20.19
CA GLY A 303 -10.38 25.11 20.16
C GLY A 303 -9.83 25.06 18.74
N SER A 304 -8.64 24.46 18.60
CA SER A 304 -8.00 24.23 17.30
C SER A 304 -8.52 22.93 16.72
N ASP A 305 -9.43 23.03 15.77
CA ASP A 305 -10.26 21.93 15.29
C ASP A 305 -9.74 21.38 13.95
N ILE A 306 -9.92 20.06 13.74
CA ILE A 306 -9.67 19.40 12.45
C ILE A 306 -11.02 19.05 11.84
N ILE A 307 -11.36 19.65 10.70
CA ILE A 307 -12.65 19.46 10.04
C ILE A 307 -12.44 18.87 8.65
N ASP A 308 -12.88 17.65 8.42
CA ASP A 308 -13.08 17.10 7.07
C ASP A 308 -14.56 17.27 6.68
N GLY A 309 -14.87 18.16 5.74
CA GLY A 309 -16.23 18.37 5.27
C GLY A 309 -16.81 17.19 4.48
N GLY A 310 -15.97 16.28 3.98
CA GLY A 310 -16.40 15.23 3.08
C GLY A 310 -16.82 15.79 1.73
N GLY A 311 -17.98 15.37 1.21
CA GLY A 311 -18.54 15.95 -0.01
C GLY A 311 -19.99 16.31 0.21
N GLY A 312 -20.56 17.21 -0.58
CA GLY A 312 -21.89 17.70 -0.23
C GLY A 312 -22.11 19.11 -0.70
N ASN A 313 -22.87 19.86 0.07
CA ASN A 313 -23.01 21.30 -0.10
C ASN A 313 -22.98 21.82 1.32
N ASP A 314 -21.79 22.04 1.83
CA ASP A 314 -21.53 22.02 3.26
C ASP A 314 -21.41 23.44 3.80
N ILE A 315 -21.67 23.59 5.10
CA ILE A 315 -21.39 24.78 5.87
C ILE A 315 -20.38 24.36 6.93
N LEU A 316 -19.12 24.72 6.75
CA LEU A 316 -18.02 24.39 7.65
C LEU A 316 -17.61 25.65 8.40
N ARG A 317 -17.52 25.56 9.72
CA ARG A 317 -17.06 26.65 10.58
C ARG A 317 -16.02 26.11 11.54
N GLY A 318 -14.79 26.62 11.45
CA GLY A 318 -13.72 26.36 12.43
C GLY A 318 -14.12 26.97 13.77
N GLY A 319 -13.97 28.27 13.92
CA GLY A 319 -14.35 28.97 15.15
C GLY A 319 -13.27 29.93 15.60
N ASP A 320 -13.07 30.08 16.91
CA ASP A 320 -11.82 30.67 17.41
C ASP A 320 -10.81 29.52 17.57
N GLY A 321 -9.53 29.69 17.25
CA GLY A 321 -8.52 28.61 17.27
C GLY A 321 -7.74 28.56 15.95
N ASP A 322 -6.58 27.90 15.94
CA ASP A 322 -5.87 27.62 14.69
C ASP A 322 -6.47 26.34 14.05
N ASP A 323 -7.41 26.50 13.12
CA ASP A 323 -8.21 25.41 12.59
C ASP A 323 -7.64 24.80 11.31
N ARG A 324 -7.85 23.49 11.09
CA ARG A 324 -7.52 22.81 9.84
C ARG A 324 -8.77 22.27 9.18
N ILE A 325 -9.17 22.86 8.06
CA ILE A 325 -10.40 22.54 7.34
C ILE A 325 -10.06 21.95 5.97
N SER A 326 -10.52 20.73 5.69
CA SER A 326 -10.42 20.10 4.37
C SER A 326 -11.79 19.81 3.77
N ASP A 327 -11.92 19.95 2.44
CA ASP A 327 -13.19 19.73 1.73
C ASP A 327 -13.00 19.15 0.32
N SER A 328 -13.97 18.32 -0.12
CA SER A 328 -13.95 17.63 -1.42
C SER A 328 -14.95 18.15 -2.45
N HIS A 329 -16.04 17.47 -2.85
CA HIS A 329 -16.93 17.97 -3.92
C HIS A 329 -18.10 18.75 -3.34
N GLY A 330 -18.47 19.90 -3.92
CA GLY A 330 -19.66 20.60 -3.45
C GLY A 330 -19.80 22.07 -3.82
N THR A 331 -20.94 22.64 -3.41
CA THR A 331 -21.13 24.10 -3.29
C THR A 331 -21.16 24.46 -1.82
N ASP A 332 -20.01 24.91 -1.34
CA ASP A 332 -19.70 24.92 0.09
C ASP A 332 -19.47 26.35 0.59
N LEU A 333 -19.78 26.55 1.87
CA LEU A 333 -19.49 27.75 2.63
C LEU A 333 -18.54 27.37 3.75
N ILE A 334 -17.33 27.91 3.72
CA ILE A 334 -16.28 27.66 4.69
C ILE A 334 -15.98 28.96 5.42
N GLU A 335 -16.03 28.94 6.74
CA GLU A 335 -15.65 30.03 7.63
C GLU A 335 -14.51 29.50 8.53
N GLY A 336 -13.29 30.05 8.44
CA GLY A 336 -12.16 29.67 9.31
C GLY A 336 -12.41 30.18 10.73
N GLY A 337 -12.34 31.50 10.89
CA GLY A 337 -12.82 32.22 12.06
C GLY A 337 -11.74 33.13 12.65
N ALA A 338 -11.22 32.83 13.84
CA ALA A 338 -10.19 33.65 14.46
C ALA A 338 -9.01 32.79 14.92
N GLY A 339 -7.84 32.98 14.31
CA GLY A 339 -6.67 32.14 14.48
C GLY A 339 -5.93 32.02 13.16
N ASN A 340 -4.84 31.27 13.10
CA ASN A 340 -4.12 31.03 11.86
C ASN A 340 -4.65 29.74 11.23
N ASP A 341 -5.60 29.85 10.32
CA ASP A 341 -6.34 28.71 9.80
C ASP A 341 -5.70 28.13 8.54
N ILE A 342 -5.76 26.80 8.39
CA ILE A 342 -5.37 26.10 7.17
C ILE A 342 -6.61 25.52 6.49
N ILE A 343 -6.91 26.01 5.29
CA ILE A 343 -8.06 25.59 4.49
C ILE A 343 -7.57 24.91 3.21
N ASP A 344 -7.71 23.59 3.15
CA ASP A 344 -7.29 22.74 2.05
C ASP A 344 -8.49 22.23 1.23
N ILE A 345 -8.69 22.82 0.06
CA ILE A 345 -9.75 22.44 -0.87
C ILE A 345 -9.18 21.61 -2.02
N TYR A 346 -9.59 20.36 -2.12
CA TYR A 346 -9.21 19.47 -3.22
C TYR A 346 -10.41 19.07 -4.07
N ARG A 347 -10.32 19.31 -5.38
CA ARG A 347 -11.35 18.90 -6.36
C ARG A 347 -10.81 17.78 -7.27
N PRO A 348 -11.06 16.48 -6.95
CA PRO A 348 -10.58 15.32 -7.71
C PRO A 348 -11.02 15.33 -9.17
N ALA A 349 -10.35 14.58 -10.04
CA ALA A 349 -10.70 14.52 -11.45
C ALA A 349 -12.08 13.87 -11.70
N ALA A 350 -12.97 14.54 -12.45
CA ALA A 350 -14.31 14.00 -12.72
C ALA A 350 -14.25 12.64 -13.46
N PRO A 351 -15.08 11.64 -13.09
CA PRO A 351 -15.16 10.37 -13.80
C PRO A 351 -15.64 10.55 -15.24
N MET A 352 -15.24 9.64 -16.14
CA MET A 352 -15.55 9.74 -17.56
C MET A 352 -17.06 9.72 -17.86
N GLY A 353 -17.63 10.88 -18.20
CA GLY A 353 -18.97 10.99 -18.80
C GLY A 353 -20.09 11.56 -17.91
N GLY A 354 -19.77 12.13 -16.74
CA GLY A 354 -20.75 12.85 -15.90
C GLY A 354 -21.24 14.16 -16.53
N ASN A 355 -22.51 14.53 -16.31
CA ASN A 355 -23.00 15.86 -16.67
C ASN A 355 -22.40 16.91 -15.72
N THR A 356 -21.91 18.00 -16.31
CA THR A 356 -21.36 19.20 -15.68
C THR A 356 -22.32 19.85 -14.70
N LEU A 357 -21.98 19.90 -13.40
CA LEU A 357 -22.58 20.85 -12.46
C LEU A 357 -21.63 22.02 -12.25
N ALA A 358 -22.18 23.23 -12.13
CA ALA A 358 -21.42 24.41 -11.74
C ALA A 358 -21.34 24.41 -10.21
N GLU A 359 -20.13 24.42 -9.68
CA GLU A 359 -19.83 24.44 -8.25
C GLU A 359 -19.39 25.85 -7.86
N THR A 360 -19.72 26.26 -6.64
CA THR A 360 -19.26 27.53 -6.08
C THR A 360 -18.79 27.30 -4.67
N VAL A 361 -17.52 27.61 -4.41
CA VAL A 361 -16.95 27.55 -3.06
C VAL A 361 -16.82 28.96 -2.54
N THR A 362 -17.40 29.22 -1.37
CA THR A 362 -17.30 30.50 -0.68
C THR A 362 -16.48 30.30 0.58
N VAL A 363 -15.38 31.04 0.70
CA VAL A 363 -14.47 31.00 1.85
C VAL A 363 -14.43 32.37 2.50
N ASP A 364 -14.54 32.40 3.82
CA ASP A 364 -14.24 33.53 4.70
C ASP A 364 -13.19 33.02 5.70
N ALA A 365 -11.91 33.34 5.49
CA ALA A 365 -10.82 32.77 6.28
C ALA A 365 -10.85 33.33 7.70
N GLY A 366 -10.75 34.65 7.87
CA GLY A 366 -11.15 35.32 9.10
C GLY A 366 -10.12 36.30 9.64
N ASP A 367 -9.96 36.37 10.97
CA ASP A 367 -8.93 37.18 11.61
C ASP A 367 -7.72 36.29 11.96
N GLY A 368 -6.55 36.56 11.41
CA GLY A 368 -5.32 35.79 11.65
C GLY A 368 -4.49 35.66 10.37
N ASN A 369 -3.38 34.91 10.41
CA ASN A 369 -2.58 34.65 9.21
C ASN A 369 -3.01 33.31 8.60
N ASP A 370 -3.88 33.36 7.61
CA ASP A 370 -4.54 32.17 7.08
C ASP A 370 -3.86 31.61 5.84
N TYR A 371 -3.94 30.29 5.64
CA TYR A 371 -3.46 29.58 4.46
C TYR A 371 -4.62 28.88 3.73
N LEU A 372 -4.98 29.38 2.55
CA LEU A 372 -5.99 28.79 1.68
C LEU A 372 -5.35 28.13 0.44
N ARG A 373 -5.46 26.82 0.32
CA ARG A 373 -5.06 26.08 -0.88
C ARG A 373 -6.27 25.56 -1.64
N PHE A 374 -6.31 25.86 -2.94
CA PHE A 374 -7.34 25.37 -3.85
C PHE A 374 -6.70 24.58 -4.99
N GLU A 375 -6.92 23.26 -5.02
CA GLU A 375 -6.33 22.35 -6.00
C GLU A 375 -7.37 21.66 -6.90
N ILE A 376 -7.04 21.55 -8.19
CA ILE A 376 -7.84 20.81 -9.19
C ILE A 376 -7.00 19.70 -9.85
N GLY A 377 -7.43 18.44 -9.70
CA GLY A 377 -6.80 17.27 -10.35
C GLY A 377 -7.25 17.05 -11.82
N ARG A 378 -6.47 16.32 -12.64
CA ARG A 378 -6.78 16.01 -14.05
C ARG A 378 -7.09 14.52 -14.26
N HIS A 379 -8.03 14.22 -15.17
CA HIS A 379 -8.23 12.85 -15.68
C HIS A 379 -7.50 12.70 -17.03
N PRO A 380 -6.64 11.68 -17.24
CA PRO A 380 -5.81 11.53 -18.44
C PRO A 380 -6.59 11.34 -19.76
N TYR A 381 -7.91 11.21 -19.72
CA TYR A 381 -8.76 10.86 -20.86
C TYR A 381 -9.91 11.84 -21.20
N LEU A 382 -10.06 12.97 -20.50
CA LEU A 382 -11.16 13.93 -20.75
C LEU A 382 -10.74 15.11 -21.66
N ASN A 383 -11.65 15.53 -22.55
CA ASN A 383 -11.52 16.74 -23.35
C ASN A 383 -12.15 17.96 -22.65
N ARG A 384 -11.28 18.87 -22.22
CA ARG A 384 -11.31 20.35 -22.22
C ARG A 384 -12.50 21.25 -21.83
N ASP A 385 -13.77 20.84 -21.69
CA ASP A 385 -14.87 21.84 -21.58
C ASP A 385 -15.87 21.65 -20.40
N ASP A 386 -15.61 20.74 -19.44
CA ASP A 386 -16.68 20.25 -18.55
C ASP A 386 -16.46 20.50 -17.04
N ARG A 387 -15.88 21.63 -16.58
CA ARG A 387 -16.02 22.08 -15.18
C ARG A 387 -16.17 23.60 -15.07
N ALA A 388 -17.27 24.07 -14.49
CA ALA A 388 -17.49 25.49 -14.18
C ALA A 388 -17.42 25.68 -12.66
N ILE A 389 -16.21 25.72 -12.12
CA ILE A 389 -15.95 25.95 -10.70
C ILE A 389 -15.71 27.45 -10.49
N THR A 390 -16.41 28.03 -9.51
CA THR A 390 -16.19 29.41 -9.07
C THR A 390 -15.68 29.41 -7.63
N LEU A 391 -14.60 30.13 -7.37
CA LEU A 391 -14.10 30.41 -6.02
C LEU A 391 -14.44 31.86 -5.65
N ILE A 392 -15.00 32.06 -4.48
CA ILE A 392 -15.19 33.37 -3.85
C ILE A 392 -14.51 33.30 -2.49
N ALA A 393 -13.39 34.00 -2.32
CA ALA A 393 -12.63 33.98 -1.07
C ALA A 393 -12.51 35.40 -0.49
N ASP A 394 -12.70 35.52 0.82
CA ASP A 394 -12.29 36.66 1.63
C ASP A 394 -11.28 36.14 2.65
N LEU A 395 -10.06 36.65 2.62
CA LEU A 395 -9.00 36.20 3.55
C LEU A 395 -9.04 36.96 4.87
N GLY A 396 -9.69 38.12 4.92
CA GLY A 396 -9.92 38.83 6.17
C GLY A 396 -8.72 39.66 6.65
N ALA A 397 -8.21 39.43 7.86
CA ALA A 397 -7.22 40.30 8.49
C ALA A 397 -6.02 39.55 9.05
N GLY A 398 -4.92 39.59 8.32
CA GLY A 398 -3.58 39.21 8.77
C GLY A 398 -2.66 39.24 7.56
N ASP A 399 -1.52 38.55 7.64
CA ASP A 399 -0.65 38.35 6.48
C ASP A 399 -0.99 37.00 5.85
N ASP A 400 -2.00 36.98 4.97
CA ASP A 400 -2.62 35.74 4.48
C ASP A 400 -1.94 35.17 3.22
N VAL A 401 -2.10 33.87 2.99
CA VAL A 401 -1.62 33.17 1.79
C VAL A 401 -2.76 32.44 1.10
N ILE A 402 -2.89 32.66 -0.21
CA ILE A 402 -3.77 31.86 -1.05
C ILE A 402 -2.99 31.25 -2.22
N GLU A 403 -3.09 29.94 -2.38
CA GLU A 403 -2.51 29.19 -3.48
C GLU A 403 -3.58 28.59 -4.39
N LEU A 404 -3.55 28.99 -5.66
CA LEU A 404 -4.34 28.33 -6.71
C LEU A 404 -3.45 27.35 -7.49
N LEU A 405 -3.72 26.06 -7.32
CA LEU A 405 -2.88 24.97 -7.81
C LEU A 405 -3.58 24.16 -8.91
N ALA A 406 -2.87 23.96 -10.01
CA ALA A 406 -3.23 23.02 -11.08
C ALA A 406 -1.97 22.29 -11.54
N PRO A 407 -1.65 21.12 -10.95
CA PRO A 407 -0.34 20.50 -11.08
C PRO A 407 -0.09 19.91 -12.47
N GLU A 408 -1.16 19.60 -13.21
CA GLU A 408 -1.05 18.98 -14.53
C GLU A 408 -1.25 19.96 -15.70
N LEU A 409 -0.51 19.70 -16.79
CA LEU A 409 -0.59 20.49 -18.02
C LEU A 409 -2.01 20.43 -18.64
N GLY A 410 -2.63 21.59 -18.81
CA GLY A 410 -3.90 21.75 -19.52
C GLY A 410 -5.16 21.58 -18.68
N VAL A 411 -5.05 21.74 -17.36
CA VAL A 411 -6.19 21.94 -16.44
C VAL A 411 -6.55 23.42 -16.39
N ASP A 412 -7.83 23.74 -16.49
CA ASP A 412 -8.34 25.11 -16.34
C ASP A 412 -8.57 25.39 -14.85
N LEU A 413 -7.99 26.51 -14.37
CA LEU A 413 -8.20 27.03 -13.02
C LEU A 413 -9.62 27.60 -12.86
N PRO A 414 -10.14 27.71 -11.62
CA PRO A 414 -11.49 28.23 -11.40
C PRO A 414 -11.59 29.72 -11.76
N ASP A 415 -12.79 30.18 -12.08
CA ASP A 415 -13.08 31.62 -12.05
C ASP A 415 -13.03 32.04 -10.57
N ALA A 416 -12.18 33.01 -10.21
CA ALA A 416 -11.92 33.34 -8.81
C ALA A 416 -12.15 34.83 -8.53
N VAL A 417 -12.86 35.13 -7.44
CA VAL A 417 -12.96 36.46 -6.85
C VAL A 417 -12.39 36.40 -5.45
N ILE A 418 -11.28 37.09 -5.22
CA ILE A 418 -10.49 37.00 -3.99
C ILE A 418 -10.39 38.40 -3.38
N THR A 419 -10.78 38.55 -2.12
CA THR A 419 -10.50 39.72 -1.31
C THR A 419 -9.35 39.38 -0.38
N LEU A 420 -8.23 40.11 -0.50
CA LEU A 420 -7.05 39.86 0.33
C LEU A 420 -7.20 40.44 1.74
N GLY A 421 -7.91 41.57 1.86
CA GLY A 421 -8.19 42.16 3.15
C GLY A 421 -7.01 42.94 3.72
N ALA A 422 -6.79 42.85 5.03
CA ALA A 422 -5.92 43.76 5.76
C ALA A 422 -4.67 43.08 6.31
N GLY A 423 -3.59 43.14 5.54
CA GLY A 423 -2.24 42.97 6.04
C GLY A 423 -1.29 43.00 4.86
N ARG A 424 -0.40 42.04 4.77
CA ARG A 424 0.51 41.87 3.65
C ARG A 424 0.36 40.49 3.05
N ASP A 425 -0.66 40.37 2.22
CA ASP A 425 -1.11 39.08 1.73
C ASP A 425 -0.31 38.60 0.53
N ARG A 426 -0.29 37.29 0.30
CA ARG A 426 0.40 36.64 -0.81
C ARG A 426 -0.57 35.78 -1.62
N PHE A 427 -0.77 36.17 -2.87
CA PHE A 427 -1.47 35.35 -3.87
C PHE A 427 -0.46 34.57 -4.70
N ILE A 428 -0.56 33.25 -4.71
CA ILE A 428 0.29 32.33 -5.47
C ILE A 428 -0.50 31.69 -6.60
N LEU A 429 0.00 31.86 -7.84
CA LEU A 429 -0.55 31.20 -9.02
C LEU A 429 0.37 30.05 -9.48
N ASN A 430 0.06 28.84 -9.02
CA ASN A 430 0.86 27.65 -9.26
C ASN A 430 0.23 26.75 -10.35
N SER A 431 0.29 27.20 -11.61
CA SER A 431 -0.29 26.47 -12.75
C SER A 431 0.59 26.56 -14.00
N LEU A 432 0.58 25.51 -14.84
CA LEU A 432 1.28 25.46 -16.13
C LEU A 432 0.31 25.43 -17.33
N SER A 433 -0.89 26.01 -17.20
CA SER A 433 -1.90 25.95 -18.25
C SER A 433 -1.51 26.74 -19.52
N TYR A 434 -1.58 26.07 -20.68
CA TYR A 434 -1.24 26.61 -22.00
C TYR A 434 -2.36 27.42 -22.66
N TYR A 435 -3.58 27.31 -22.15
CA TYR A 435 -4.79 27.61 -22.90
C TYR A 435 -5.72 28.51 -22.06
N TYR A 436 -5.76 29.79 -22.42
CA TYR A 436 -6.80 30.78 -22.05
C TYR A 436 -6.66 31.50 -20.69
N GLY A 437 -7.23 32.71 -20.67
CA GLY A 437 -7.15 33.64 -19.56
C GLY A 437 -7.93 33.14 -18.37
N ILE A 438 -7.25 33.12 -17.23
CA ILE A 438 -7.81 32.80 -15.94
C ILE A 438 -8.55 34.06 -15.48
N ASN A 439 -9.84 33.98 -15.17
CA ASN A 439 -10.58 35.15 -14.66
C ASN A 439 -10.39 35.26 -13.15
N ILE A 440 -9.17 35.55 -12.71
CA ILE A 440 -8.90 35.91 -11.32
C ILE A 440 -9.13 37.42 -11.15
N THR A 441 -10.03 37.77 -10.24
CA THR A 441 -10.28 39.14 -9.81
C THR A 441 -9.84 39.28 -8.36
N ILE A 442 -8.90 40.18 -8.10
CA ILE A 442 -8.38 40.45 -6.76
C ILE A 442 -8.87 41.82 -6.31
N THR A 443 -9.57 41.86 -5.19
CA THR A 443 -10.03 43.04 -4.48
C THR A 443 -9.17 43.32 -3.25
N ASP A 444 -9.12 44.60 -2.87
CA ASP A 444 -8.34 45.14 -1.73
C ASP A 444 -6.80 45.02 -1.83
N PHE A 445 -6.27 44.73 -3.02
CA PHE A 445 -4.82 44.64 -3.21
C PHE A 445 -4.08 45.95 -2.86
N THR A 446 -3.22 45.91 -1.85
CA THR A 446 -2.38 46.99 -1.38
C THR A 446 -1.07 47.07 -2.16
N ALA A 447 -0.88 48.13 -2.95
CA ALA A 447 0.36 48.33 -3.71
C ALA A 447 1.49 48.98 -2.89
N GLY A 448 2.74 48.69 -3.24
CA GLY A 448 3.95 49.28 -2.65
C GLY A 448 4.86 48.28 -1.96
N ASN A 449 5.94 48.76 -1.34
CA ASN A 449 7.00 47.91 -0.77
C ASN A 449 6.58 47.09 0.46
N ALA A 450 5.51 47.48 1.14
CA ALA A 450 4.95 46.79 2.30
C ALA A 450 3.49 46.39 2.05
N GLY A 451 3.11 46.32 0.78
CA GLY A 451 1.81 45.82 0.37
C GLY A 451 1.93 44.41 -0.18
N ASP A 452 0.81 43.91 -0.67
CA ASP A 452 0.56 42.52 -1.03
C ASP A 452 1.44 42.06 -2.18
N ILE A 453 1.59 40.74 -2.27
CA ILE A 453 2.50 40.05 -3.16
C ILE A 453 1.68 39.21 -4.14
N LEU A 454 1.90 39.44 -5.43
CA LEU A 454 1.42 38.59 -6.51
C LEU A 454 2.57 37.69 -6.98
N ASP A 455 2.57 36.43 -6.57
CA ASP A 455 3.55 35.43 -6.98
C ASP A 455 3.06 34.66 -8.22
N LEU A 456 3.74 34.89 -9.33
CA LEU A 456 3.40 34.33 -10.63
C LEU A 456 4.51 33.43 -11.17
N ALA A 457 5.51 33.08 -10.35
CA ALA A 457 6.76 32.49 -10.81
C ALA A 457 6.55 31.19 -11.60
N LYS A 458 5.61 30.34 -11.19
CA LYS A 458 5.24 29.12 -11.93
C LYS A 458 4.46 29.42 -13.21
N ALA A 459 3.43 30.26 -13.10
CA ALA A 459 2.52 30.60 -14.21
C ALA A 459 3.25 31.10 -15.47
N ILE A 460 4.35 31.82 -15.29
CA ILE A 460 5.11 32.40 -16.41
C ILE A 460 6.17 31.47 -17.01
N GLN A 461 6.39 30.26 -16.46
CA GLN A 461 7.40 29.30 -16.94
C GLN A 461 7.10 28.73 -18.33
N ILE A 462 5.88 28.89 -18.83
CA ILE A 462 5.53 28.47 -20.18
C ILE A 462 6.08 29.43 -21.26
N GLY A 463 6.68 30.56 -20.88
CA GLY A 463 7.15 31.60 -21.80
C GLY A 463 8.18 31.11 -22.82
N GLN A 464 7.86 31.26 -24.11
CA GLN A 464 8.70 30.79 -25.20
C GLN A 464 9.95 31.66 -25.35
N GLY A 465 11.12 31.04 -25.11
CA GLY A 465 12.40 31.71 -25.31
C GLY A 465 12.77 32.69 -24.21
N TRP A 466 12.00 32.70 -23.11
CA TRP A 466 12.42 33.31 -21.87
C TRP A 466 13.47 32.43 -21.18
N ASP A 467 14.47 33.06 -20.57
CA ASP A 467 15.59 32.37 -19.91
C ASP A 467 15.35 32.11 -18.42
N PHE A 468 14.13 32.37 -17.94
CA PHE A 468 13.69 32.25 -16.53
C PHE A 468 14.45 33.14 -15.53
N VAL A 469 15.40 33.95 -15.99
CA VAL A 469 16.30 34.75 -15.14
C VAL A 469 16.13 36.25 -15.41
N THR A 470 15.95 36.63 -16.68
CA THR A 470 15.79 38.03 -17.06
C THR A 470 14.40 38.52 -16.66
N ASN A 471 14.30 39.72 -16.06
CA ASN A 471 13.01 40.30 -15.66
C ASN A 471 11.94 40.16 -16.77
N PRO A 472 10.79 39.49 -16.50
CA PRO A 472 9.75 39.21 -17.48
C PRO A 472 9.07 40.47 -18.03
N PHE A 473 9.03 41.57 -17.27
CA PHE A 473 8.56 42.88 -17.76
C PHE A 473 9.55 43.50 -18.75
N ALA A 474 10.85 43.20 -18.63
CA ALA A 474 11.88 43.69 -19.55
C ALA A 474 11.88 42.90 -20.87
N THR A 475 11.56 41.61 -20.82
CA THR A 475 11.48 40.72 -21.99
C THR A 475 10.13 40.78 -22.68
N GLY A 476 9.14 41.43 -22.07
CA GLY A 476 7.79 41.63 -22.62
C GLY A 476 6.79 40.51 -22.28
N HIS A 477 7.22 39.46 -21.56
CA HIS A 477 6.40 38.33 -21.16
C HIS A 477 5.38 38.68 -20.06
N LEU A 478 5.65 39.69 -19.23
CA LEU A 478 4.66 40.28 -18.33
C LEU A 478 4.42 41.74 -18.68
N GLN A 479 3.16 42.16 -18.63
CA GLN A 479 2.73 43.53 -18.93
C GLN A 479 1.64 43.98 -17.97
N LEU A 480 1.69 45.25 -17.55
CA LEU A 480 0.63 45.89 -16.78
C LEU A 480 -0.16 46.83 -17.69
N VAL A 481 -1.46 46.58 -17.80
CA VAL A 481 -2.38 47.43 -18.57
C VAL A 481 -3.41 48.03 -17.63
N GLN A 482 -3.39 49.35 -17.50
CA GLN A 482 -4.45 50.06 -16.78
C GLN A 482 -5.75 50.03 -17.60
N ASP A 483 -6.81 49.45 -17.05
CA ASP A 483 -8.17 49.50 -17.60
C ASP A 483 -9.12 50.19 -16.62
N GLY A 484 -9.57 51.40 -16.96
CA GLY A 484 -10.39 52.20 -16.04
C GLY A 484 -9.66 52.52 -14.72
N ALA A 485 -10.20 52.02 -13.60
CA ALA A 485 -9.62 52.15 -12.27
C ALA A 485 -8.77 50.92 -11.87
N ASP A 486 -8.79 49.87 -12.69
CA ASP A 486 -8.25 48.55 -12.38
C ASP A 486 -6.97 48.32 -13.20
N THR A 487 -6.11 47.42 -12.73
CA THR A 487 -4.89 47.02 -13.44
C THR A 487 -4.98 45.56 -13.88
N LEU A 488 -4.81 45.31 -15.17
CA LEU A 488 -4.70 43.97 -15.74
C LEU A 488 -3.24 43.53 -15.75
N VAL A 489 -2.96 42.38 -15.14
CA VAL A 489 -1.66 41.70 -15.24
C VAL A 489 -1.74 40.70 -16.39
N ILE A 490 -1.01 40.97 -17.47
CA ILE A 490 -1.09 40.24 -18.72
C ILE A 490 0.19 39.43 -18.91
N PHE A 491 0.03 38.15 -19.26
CA PHE A 491 1.11 37.30 -19.73
C PHE A 491 1.12 37.20 -21.26
N ASP A 492 2.30 37.37 -21.84
CA ASP A 492 2.59 37.28 -23.27
C ASP A 492 3.52 36.07 -23.48
N TYR A 493 3.00 35.02 -24.12
CA TYR A 493 3.72 33.75 -24.31
C TYR A 493 5.05 33.91 -25.07
N ASP A 494 5.17 34.86 -26.01
CA ASP A 494 6.38 35.03 -26.84
C ASP A 494 7.16 36.33 -26.56
N GLY A 495 6.68 37.13 -25.61
CA GLY A 495 7.29 38.39 -25.18
C GLY A 495 7.32 39.49 -26.25
N SER A 496 6.61 39.33 -27.37
CA SER A 496 6.73 40.24 -28.51
C SER A 496 6.00 41.58 -28.36
N GLY A 497 5.28 41.80 -27.27
CA GLY A 497 4.75 43.12 -26.92
C GLY A 497 3.54 43.54 -27.74
N GLY A 498 2.63 42.60 -28.06
CA GLY A 498 1.35 42.90 -28.70
C GLY A 498 1.41 43.25 -30.19
N GLY A 499 2.45 42.79 -30.90
CA GLY A 499 2.75 43.18 -32.28
C GLY A 499 2.54 42.10 -33.34
N SER A 500 1.30 41.68 -33.64
CA SER A 500 0.91 40.91 -34.84
C SER A 500 1.60 39.56 -35.11
N GLY A 501 2.35 39.02 -34.15
CA GLY A 501 2.84 37.64 -34.15
C GLY A 501 1.76 36.68 -33.64
N SER A 502 1.89 35.41 -33.98
CA SER A 502 0.99 34.31 -33.60
C SER A 502 1.03 33.94 -32.10
N GLY A 503 1.49 34.83 -31.22
CA GLY A 503 1.62 34.61 -29.78
C GLY A 503 0.27 34.71 -29.05
N PHE A 504 0.06 33.79 -28.11
CA PHE A 504 -1.09 33.81 -27.20
C PHE A 504 -0.80 34.81 -26.07
N HIS A 505 -1.74 35.71 -25.77
CA HIS A 505 -1.66 36.61 -24.61
C HIS A 505 -2.97 36.55 -23.84
N PHE A 506 -2.89 36.54 -22.52
CA PHE A 506 -4.07 36.47 -21.65
C PHE A 506 -3.83 37.17 -20.32
N THR A 507 -4.92 37.60 -19.68
CA THR A 507 -4.89 38.18 -18.33
C THR A 507 -4.70 37.05 -17.33
N LEU A 508 -3.73 37.21 -16.43
CA LEU A 508 -3.52 36.32 -15.28
C LEU A 508 -4.37 36.75 -14.09
N ALA A 509 -4.41 38.06 -13.82
CA ALA A 509 -5.19 38.63 -12.72
C ALA A 509 -5.65 40.05 -13.05
N THR A 510 -6.82 40.43 -12.52
CA THR A 510 -7.34 41.80 -12.50
C THR A 510 -7.26 42.34 -11.09
N LEU A 511 -6.46 43.39 -10.88
CA LEU A 511 -6.32 44.08 -9.60
C LEU A 511 -7.29 45.26 -9.55
N VAL A 512 -8.38 45.10 -8.79
CA VAL A 512 -9.48 46.06 -8.74
C VAL A 512 -9.08 47.31 -7.95
N GLY A 513 -9.29 48.49 -8.52
CA GLY A 513 -8.99 49.77 -7.89
C GLY A 513 -7.50 50.11 -7.75
N VAL A 514 -6.60 49.26 -8.25
CA VAL A 514 -5.14 49.47 -8.18
C VAL A 514 -4.64 50.25 -9.40
N THR A 515 -3.81 51.25 -9.15
CA THR A 515 -3.15 52.01 -10.22
C THR A 515 -1.84 51.33 -10.62
N ALA A 516 -1.64 51.02 -11.89
CA ALA A 516 -0.49 50.28 -12.39
C ALA A 516 0.86 50.92 -12.01
N SER A 517 0.94 52.25 -11.96
CA SER A 517 2.16 52.97 -11.57
C SER A 517 2.47 52.95 -10.06
N SER A 518 1.57 52.45 -9.23
CA SER A 518 1.79 52.28 -7.78
C SER A 518 2.43 50.94 -7.43
N LEU A 519 2.39 49.98 -8.35
CA LEU A 519 2.99 48.66 -8.18
C LEU A 519 4.51 48.74 -8.29
N THR A 520 5.19 47.98 -7.44
CA THR A 520 6.64 47.94 -7.30
C THR A 520 7.16 46.52 -7.48
N ALA A 521 8.48 46.34 -7.47
CA ALA A 521 9.08 45.00 -7.49
C ALA A 521 8.59 44.13 -6.31
N ALA A 522 8.32 44.72 -5.14
CA ALA A 522 7.84 43.98 -3.97
C ALA A 522 6.47 43.34 -4.20
N ASN A 523 5.64 43.91 -5.08
CA ASN A 523 4.29 43.40 -5.37
C ASN A 523 4.29 42.23 -6.38
N PHE A 524 5.42 41.92 -7.01
CA PHE A 524 5.55 40.87 -8.02
C PHE A 524 6.70 39.92 -7.70
N ALA A 525 6.84 39.54 -6.44
CA ALA A 525 7.93 38.70 -5.96
C ALA A 525 9.30 39.14 -6.55
N GLY A 526 9.67 40.40 -6.36
CA GLY A 526 10.94 40.95 -6.81
C GLY A 526 11.06 41.35 -8.30
N TYR A 527 10.10 41.02 -9.17
CA TYR A 527 10.13 41.47 -10.58
C TYR A 527 9.74 42.94 -10.73
N ASP A 528 10.69 43.81 -11.07
CA ASP A 528 10.43 45.25 -11.23
C ASP A 528 9.52 45.51 -12.46
N PRO A 529 8.30 46.05 -12.29
CA PRO A 529 7.36 46.28 -13.38
C PRO A 529 7.83 47.36 -14.38
N THR A 530 8.89 48.11 -14.07
CA THR A 530 9.54 49.03 -15.02
C THR A 530 10.48 48.35 -16.01
N GLY A 531 10.76 47.05 -15.82
CA GLY A 531 11.72 46.28 -16.62
C GLY A 531 13.18 46.51 -16.21
N ALA A 532 13.45 47.09 -15.04
CA ALA A 532 14.81 47.17 -14.49
C ALA A 532 15.32 45.78 -14.08
N ALA A 533 16.64 45.61 -13.97
CA ALA A 533 17.21 44.36 -13.44
C ALA A 533 16.74 44.15 -12.00
N SER A 534 16.06 43.04 -11.74
CA SER A 534 15.57 42.65 -10.43
C SER A 534 16.73 42.16 -9.57
N SER A 535 16.83 42.67 -8.33
CA SER A 535 17.50 41.99 -7.23
C SER A 535 16.39 41.38 -6.39
N TYR A 536 16.11 40.09 -6.61
CA TYR A 536 15.09 39.39 -5.84
C TYR A 536 15.54 39.36 -4.38
N THR A 537 14.74 39.93 -3.48
CA THR A 537 14.93 39.83 -2.04
C THR A 537 13.61 39.30 -1.53
N VAL A 538 13.57 38.03 -1.08
CA VAL A 538 12.42 37.55 -0.30
C VAL A 538 12.35 38.46 0.91
N PRO A 539 11.16 39.00 1.26
CA PRO A 539 11.01 39.70 2.53
C PRO A 539 11.46 38.79 3.67
N ALA A 540 12.07 39.35 4.71
CA ALA A 540 12.27 38.59 5.94
C ALA A 540 10.88 38.16 6.46
N GLY A 541 10.79 36.95 6.97
CA GLY A 541 9.60 36.49 7.66
C GLY A 541 9.34 37.30 8.93
N THR A 542 8.22 36.97 9.55
CA THR A 542 7.56 37.68 10.62
C THR A 542 8.02 37.16 11.98
N ASN A 543 7.13 37.13 12.97
CA ASN A 543 7.40 36.48 14.26
C ASN A 543 6.53 35.23 14.46
N GLY A 544 5.86 34.77 13.41
CA GLY A 544 5.08 33.54 13.39
C GLY A 544 5.58 32.65 12.26
N ASP A 545 5.04 31.44 12.19
CA ASP A 545 5.50 30.38 11.29
C ASP A 545 5.31 30.78 9.82
N ASP A 546 6.40 31.01 9.10
CA ASP A 546 6.37 31.50 7.72
C ASP A 546 6.73 30.40 6.71
N HIS A 547 6.02 30.35 5.57
CA HIS A 547 6.42 29.54 4.41
C HIS A 547 7.06 30.41 3.31
N LEU A 548 8.39 30.30 3.20
CA LEU A 548 9.22 31.10 2.32
C LEU A 548 9.78 30.26 1.17
N THR A 549 9.42 30.61 -0.07
CA THR A 549 9.99 29.96 -1.26
C THR A 549 11.05 30.86 -1.89
N GLY A 550 12.21 30.31 -2.20
CA GLY A 550 13.24 30.97 -2.97
C GLY A 550 12.82 31.23 -4.43
N ALA A 551 13.67 31.93 -5.17
CA ALA A 551 13.50 32.13 -6.62
C ALA A 551 14.83 32.11 -7.36
N TYR A 552 14.79 32.26 -8.69
CA TYR A 552 16.02 32.23 -9.48
C TYR A 552 16.99 33.38 -9.11
N GLY A 553 18.27 33.03 -8.95
CA GLY A 553 19.36 33.99 -8.69
C GLY A 553 19.89 33.90 -7.26
N ALA A 554 20.87 34.74 -6.89
CA ALA A 554 21.45 34.73 -5.54
C ALA A 554 20.59 35.54 -4.56
N GLN A 555 20.17 34.91 -3.45
CA GLN A 555 19.19 35.44 -2.52
C GLN A 555 19.67 35.44 -1.07
N THR A 556 18.94 36.16 -0.23
CA THR A 556 18.99 36.00 1.21
C THR A 556 17.57 35.86 1.71
N ILE A 557 17.26 34.71 2.27
CA ILE A 557 15.98 34.35 2.88
C ILE A 557 16.22 34.24 4.37
N SER A 558 15.31 34.78 5.17
CA SER A 558 15.34 34.72 6.63
C SER A 558 13.92 34.43 7.07
N GLY A 559 13.72 33.34 7.80
CA GLY A 559 12.46 33.00 8.48
C GLY A 559 12.16 34.06 9.53
N GLY A 560 12.74 33.99 10.72
CA GLY A 560 12.58 35.06 11.70
C GLY A 560 12.46 34.52 13.10
N LEU A 561 11.29 34.67 13.71
CA LEU A 561 10.91 33.90 14.89
C LEU A 561 9.72 33.03 14.48
N GLY A 562 9.61 31.82 15.02
CA GLY A 562 8.57 30.87 14.64
C GLY A 562 9.19 29.64 13.98
N ASN A 563 8.37 28.64 13.69
CA ASN A 563 8.80 27.42 13.01
C ASN A 563 8.62 27.63 11.49
N ASP A 564 9.68 28.02 10.82
CA ASP A 564 9.63 28.49 9.44
C ASP A 564 9.94 27.37 8.44
N LEU A 565 9.20 27.33 7.32
CA LEU A 565 9.49 26.46 6.18
C LEU A 565 10.15 27.26 5.06
N ILE A 566 11.41 26.96 4.73
CA ILE A 566 12.16 27.60 3.65
C ILE A 566 12.42 26.60 2.52
N GLU A 567 11.86 26.83 1.34
CA GLU A 567 12.02 25.98 0.16
C GLU A 567 12.80 26.66 -0.98
N GLU A 568 14.00 26.17 -1.31
CA GLU A 568 14.83 26.63 -2.42
C GLU A 568 14.87 25.60 -3.57
N ARG A 569 14.18 25.90 -4.67
CA ARG A 569 14.04 24.99 -5.84
C ARG A 569 14.66 25.53 -7.13
N PHE A 570 15.13 26.78 -7.13
CA PHE A 570 15.49 27.55 -8.33
C PHE A 570 16.99 27.88 -8.39
N GLY A 571 17.66 27.76 -7.25
CA GLY A 571 19.06 27.88 -6.91
C GLY A 571 19.80 29.12 -7.39
N GLY A 572 21.07 29.18 -7.01
CA GLY A 572 21.82 30.41 -6.93
C GLY A 572 22.85 30.30 -5.81
N SER A 573 23.54 31.41 -5.52
CA SER A 573 24.41 31.49 -4.33
C SER A 573 23.62 32.10 -3.18
N ASP A 574 22.76 31.27 -2.59
CA ASP A 574 21.74 31.70 -1.64
C ASP A 574 22.23 31.65 -0.20
N ILE A 575 21.65 32.51 0.64
CA ILE A 575 21.80 32.49 2.09
C ILE A 575 20.42 32.22 2.66
N LEU A 576 20.23 31.04 3.25
CA LEU A 576 19.00 30.61 3.89
C LEU A 576 19.25 30.65 5.41
N GLN A 577 18.41 31.36 6.15
CA GLN A 577 18.46 31.46 7.61
C GLN A 577 17.07 31.10 8.12
N GLY A 578 16.95 30.08 8.95
CA GLY A 578 15.74 29.73 9.68
C GLY A 578 15.39 30.87 10.62
N GLY A 579 16.01 30.92 11.79
CA GLY A 579 15.69 31.93 12.78
C GLY A 579 15.75 31.39 14.20
N ASP A 580 14.95 31.96 15.10
CA ASP A 580 14.67 31.29 16.38
C ASP A 580 13.36 30.50 16.24
N GLY A 581 13.40 29.18 16.40
CA GLY A 581 12.26 28.26 16.25
C GLY A 581 12.73 26.93 15.63
N ASN A 582 11.82 25.97 15.46
CA ASN A 582 12.14 24.69 14.83
C ASN A 582 11.90 24.79 13.33
N ASP A 583 12.94 25.12 12.57
CA ASP A 583 12.80 25.48 11.16
C ASP A 583 13.03 24.29 10.23
N THR A 584 12.35 24.28 9.09
CA THR A 584 12.58 23.31 8.00
C THR A 584 13.12 24.00 6.77
N ILE A 585 14.32 23.66 6.33
CA ILE A 585 14.99 24.24 5.16
C ILE A 585 15.22 23.16 4.10
N ILE A 586 14.46 23.21 3.01
CA ILE A 586 14.53 22.28 1.89
C ILE A 586 15.25 22.95 0.72
N VAL A 587 16.35 22.36 0.26
CA VAL A 587 17.08 22.79 -0.93
C VAL A 587 16.99 21.69 -1.98
N ALA A 588 16.15 21.86 -2.99
CA ALA A 588 15.89 20.86 -4.04
C ALA A 588 16.07 21.47 -5.44
N THR A 589 17.32 21.69 -5.85
CA THR A 589 17.62 22.41 -7.09
C THR A 589 17.76 21.46 -8.29
N GLY A 590 16.79 21.51 -9.20
CA GLY A 590 16.74 20.63 -10.38
C GLY A 590 17.64 21.07 -11.55
N TYR A 591 18.07 22.33 -11.62
CA TYR A 591 18.92 22.84 -12.70
C TYR A 591 19.72 24.10 -12.32
N GLN A 592 21.05 24.00 -12.28
CA GLN A 592 21.95 25.13 -11.96
C GLN A 592 22.88 25.50 -13.13
N PRO A 593 22.71 26.65 -13.80
CA PRO A 593 23.47 27.00 -15.01
C PRO A 593 24.89 27.55 -14.75
N ALA A 594 25.27 27.81 -13.49
CA ALA A 594 26.58 28.36 -13.09
C ALA A 594 27.07 27.77 -11.75
N PRO A 595 28.39 27.86 -11.43
CA PRO A 595 28.91 27.50 -10.11
C PRO A 595 28.25 28.34 -9.03
N ALA A 596 27.81 27.71 -7.94
CA ALA A 596 27.11 28.40 -6.86
C ALA A 596 27.43 27.81 -5.49
N THR A 597 27.34 28.65 -4.46
CA THR A 597 27.51 28.26 -3.07
C THR A 597 26.27 28.60 -2.28
N VAL A 598 25.56 27.59 -1.78
CA VAL A 598 24.44 27.79 -0.86
C VAL A 598 25.00 27.85 0.57
N THR A 599 24.52 28.80 1.35
CA THR A 599 24.83 28.96 2.78
C THR A 599 23.55 28.79 3.57
N ILE A 600 23.52 27.83 4.49
CA ILE A 600 22.34 27.48 5.29
C ILE A 600 22.65 27.72 6.77
N ARG A 601 21.71 28.31 7.49
CA ARG A 601 21.73 28.44 8.95
C ARG A 601 20.37 28.03 9.52
N GLY A 602 20.37 27.10 10.46
CA GLY A 602 19.18 26.81 11.27
C GLY A 602 18.97 27.93 12.31
N ASP A 603 20.06 28.29 13.00
CA ASP A 603 20.14 29.28 14.07
C ASP A 603 19.73 28.70 15.45
N ALA A 604 18.53 28.89 16.00
CA ALA A 604 18.20 28.37 17.33
C ALA A 604 16.86 27.63 17.39
N GLY A 605 16.90 26.34 17.70
CA GLY A 605 15.76 25.43 17.77
C GLY A 605 16.18 24.07 17.20
N ASN A 606 15.25 23.13 17.09
CA ASN A 606 15.54 21.82 16.50
C ASN A 606 15.23 21.89 15.00
N ASP A 607 16.27 22.16 14.20
CA ASP A 607 16.12 22.50 12.79
C ASP A 607 16.29 21.28 11.87
N LEU A 608 15.53 21.22 10.78
CA LEU A 608 15.66 20.22 9.72
C LEU A 608 16.20 20.86 8.44
N VAL A 609 17.29 20.32 7.90
CA VAL A 609 17.84 20.71 6.59
C VAL A 609 17.83 19.53 5.63
N ASP A 610 17.08 19.61 4.52
CA ASP A 610 17.11 18.61 3.42
C ASP A 610 17.86 19.18 2.20
N LEU A 611 18.99 18.55 1.84
CA LEU A 611 19.88 19.02 0.78
C LEU A 611 19.92 18.08 -0.44
N SER A 612 19.36 18.56 -1.55
CA SER A 612 19.41 17.97 -2.89
C SER A 612 19.80 19.00 -3.96
N ILE A 613 21.04 18.91 -4.45
CA ILE A 613 21.62 19.77 -5.48
C ILE A 613 22.02 18.91 -6.69
N SER A 614 21.34 19.12 -7.82
CA SER A 614 21.64 18.41 -9.07
C SER A 614 22.83 19.02 -9.82
N GLU A 615 23.84 18.20 -10.14
CA GLU A 615 25.07 18.61 -10.85
C GLU A 615 25.01 18.50 -12.39
N ALA A 616 23.82 18.40 -12.98
CA ALA A 616 23.62 18.11 -14.41
C ALA A 616 24.35 19.06 -15.41
N SER A 617 24.91 20.18 -14.95
CA SER A 617 25.56 21.21 -15.78
C SER A 617 27.09 21.14 -15.87
N GLY A 618 27.76 20.21 -15.17
CA GLY A 618 29.24 20.08 -15.19
C GLY A 618 29.98 21.26 -14.56
N HIS A 619 29.30 22.05 -13.73
CA HIS A 619 29.86 23.10 -12.87
C HIS A 619 30.05 22.56 -11.46
N SER A 620 30.99 23.16 -10.70
CA SER A 620 31.25 22.77 -9.31
C SER A 620 30.43 23.63 -8.37
N HIS A 621 29.60 22.99 -7.55
CA HIS A 621 28.74 23.62 -6.54
C HIS A 621 29.22 23.26 -5.13
N SER A 622 28.89 24.06 -4.14
CA SER A 622 29.30 23.82 -2.74
C SER A 622 28.21 24.22 -1.75
N ALA A 623 28.18 23.60 -0.57
CA ALA A 623 27.27 23.98 0.52
C ALA A 623 28.05 24.30 1.81
N ASN A 624 27.65 25.37 2.51
CA ASN A 624 28.12 25.68 3.86
C ASN A 624 26.92 25.69 4.80
N ILE A 625 26.88 24.76 5.74
CA ILE A 625 25.75 24.53 6.64
C ILE A 625 26.21 24.78 8.07
N ASN A 626 25.39 25.49 8.84
CA ASN A 626 25.55 25.69 10.27
C ASN A 626 24.19 25.50 10.93
N LEU A 627 23.93 24.36 11.56
CA LEU A 627 22.60 24.06 12.09
C LEU A 627 22.28 24.95 13.28
N GLY A 628 23.06 24.91 14.35
CA GLY A 628 23.06 26.00 15.34
C GLY A 628 22.99 25.53 16.78
N THR A 629 21.87 25.76 17.46
CA THR A 629 21.65 25.23 18.81
C THR A 629 20.30 24.54 18.88
N GLY A 630 20.26 23.36 19.46
CA GLY A 630 19.11 22.47 19.43
C GLY A 630 19.55 21.10 18.95
N ASP A 631 18.66 20.12 18.98
CA ASP A 631 18.92 18.79 18.44
C ASP A 631 18.50 18.78 16.97
N ASP A 632 19.45 19.05 16.08
CA ASP A 632 19.20 19.35 14.66
C ASP A 632 19.30 18.09 13.78
N ARG A 633 18.61 18.10 12.62
CA ARG A 633 18.67 17.03 11.61
C ARG A 633 19.12 17.55 10.24
N LEU A 634 20.09 16.88 9.63
CA LEU A 634 20.58 17.17 8.29
C LEU A 634 20.44 15.96 7.37
N LEU A 635 19.50 16.02 6.43
CA LEU A 635 19.32 15.02 5.38
C LEU A 635 20.11 15.38 4.13
N LEU A 636 21.03 14.51 3.72
CA LEU A 636 21.89 14.68 2.56
C LEU A 636 21.49 13.71 1.46
N ARG A 637 20.77 14.24 0.45
CA ARG A 637 20.45 13.51 -0.80
C ARG A 637 21.51 13.69 -1.87
N SER A 638 22.41 14.65 -1.69
CA SER A 638 23.48 14.95 -2.62
C SER A 638 24.71 15.53 -1.91
N LEU A 639 25.91 15.31 -2.47
CA LEU A 639 27.15 15.94 -2.03
C LEU A 639 27.78 16.73 -3.19
N PRO A 640 27.58 18.05 -3.24
CA PRO A 640 28.16 18.91 -4.27
C PRO A 640 29.67 18.72 -4.44
N SER A 641 30.14 18.61 -5.68
CA SER A 641 31.53 18.34 -6.09
C SER A 641 32.54 19.39 -5.63
N GLY A 642 32.10 20.63 -5.35
CA GLY A 642 32.91 21.69 -4.76
C GLY A 642 33.12 21.55 -3.25
N GLY A 643 32.44 20.58 -2.62
CA GLY A 643 32.53 20.22 -1.22
C GLY A 643 31.38 20.78 -0.37
N THR A 644 31.13 20.10 0.73
CA THR A 644 30.14 20.48 1.75
C THR A 644 30.85 20.62 3.09
N THR A 645 30.66 21.76 3.75
CA THR A 645 31.15 21.99 5.12
C THR A 645 29.96 22.13 6.05
N VAL A 646 29.94 21.35 7.12
CA VAL A 646 28.86 21.31 8.11
C VAL A 646 29.41 21.67 9.49
N THR A 647 28.69 22.55 10.17
CA THR A 647 28.83 22.85 11.61
C THR A 647 27.51 22.44 12.23
N LEU A 648 27.53 21.50 13.16
CA LEU A 648 26.32 20.97 13.79
C LEU A 648 25.89 21.90 14.92
N GLY A 649 26.85 22.31 15.75
CA GLY A 649 26.62 23.28 16.80
C GLY A 649 26.42 22.60 18.16
N ALA A 650 25.35 22.94 18.88
CA ALA A 650 25.14 22.43 20.23
C ALA A 650 23.81 21.68 20.34
N GLY A 651 23.90 20.37 20.53
CA GLY A 651 22.77 19.46 20.72
C GLY A 651 23.26 18.02 20.54
N GLN A 652 22.32 17.12 20.34
CA GLN A 652 22.53 15.78 19.78
C GLN A 652 22.05 15.79 18.33
N ASP A 653 22.96 16.12 17.42
CA ASP A 653 22.59 16.37 16.03
C ASP A 653 22.66 15.08 15.20
N VAL A 654 21.75 14.93 14.23
CA VAL A 654 21.66 13.75 13.34
C VAL A 654 21.98 14.15 11.90
N ILE A 655 22.92 13.46 11.27
CA ILE A 655 23.19 13.56 9.83
C ILE A 655 22.73 12.29 9.16
N GLU A 656 21.92 12.38 8.12
CA GLU A 656 21.36 11.23 7.40
C GLU A 656 21.76 11.23 5.92
N PHE A 657 22.19 10.08 5.40
CA PHE A 657 22.49 9.89 3.99
C PHE A 657 21.38 9.11 3.29
N HIS A 658 20.75 9.75 2.31
CA HIS A 658 19.72 9.11 1.50
C HIS A 658 20.33 8.11 0.50
N SER A 659 19.57 7.07 0.12
CA SER A 659 19.97 6.03 -0.85
C SER A 659 20.36 6.59 -2.23
N GLU A 660 19.75 7.70 -2.64
CA GLU A 660 20.04 8.39 -3.91
C GLU A 660 21.39 9.14 -3.96
N LEU A 661 22.14 9.18 -2.85
CA LEU A 661 23.45 9.86 -2.80
C LEU A 661 24.46 9.28 -3.82
N ALA A 662 24.14 8.13 -4.42
CA ALA A 662 25.06 7.33 -5.16
C ALA A 662 24.81 7.24 -6.66
N SER A 663 25.77 7.82 -7.39
CA SER A 663 26.20 7.44 -8.75
C SER A 663 27.13 8.52 -9.35
N GLN A 664 27.28 9.67 -8.70
CA GLN A 664 28.05 10.81 -9.21
C GLN A 664 28.94 11.42 -8.13
N SER A 665 30.27 11.35 -8.33
CA SER A 665 31.31 12.11 -7.63
C SER A 665 30.97 12.63 -6.22
N LEU A 666 31.16 11.81 -5.19
CA LEU A 666 31.07 12.25 -3.79
C LEU A 666 31.98 13.48 -3.57
N GLY A 667 31.37 14.67 -3.46
CA GLY A 667 32.05 15.87 -3.01
C GLY A 667 32.66 15.65 -1.62
N ALA A 668 33.71 16.40 -1.29
CA ALA A 668 34.31 16.28 0.04
C ALA A 668 33.34 16.78 1.12
N LEU A 669 32.90 15.91 2.03
CA LEU A 669 32.15 16.30 3.23
C LEU A 669 33.09 16.52 4.41
N THR A 670 33.00 17.68 5.04
CA THR A 670 33.75 18.03 6.26
C THR A 670 32.79 18.47 7.35
N ILE A 671 32.83 17.78 8.49
CA ILE A 671 32.09 18.17 9.69
C ILE A 671 33.08 18.81 10.67
N THR A 672 32.76 19.99 11.17
CA THR A 672 33.74 20.84 11.87
C THR A 672 33.80 20.63 13.38
N ASP A 673 32.72 20.13 13.98
CA ASP A 673 32.52 20.09 15.44
C ASP A 673 31.78 18.85 15.98
N PHE A 674 31.72 17.76 15.20
CA PHE A 674 31.05 16.50 15.57
C PHE A 674 31.37 16.03 17.01
N ALA A 675 30.37 16.00 17.87
CA ALA A 675 30.42 15.52 19.24
C ALA A 675 30.39 13.98 19.26
N THR A 676 31.45 13.36 19.75
CA THR A 676 31.55 11.89 19.83
C THR A 676 31.24 11.36 21.23
N GLY A 677 30.83 10.09 21.34
CA GLY A 677 30.52 9.40 22.59
C GLY A 677 29.01 9.30 22.85
N ALA A 678 28.65 8.75 24.01
CA ALA A 678 27.25 8.60 24.42
C ALA A 678 26.59 9.97 24.64
N GLY A 679 25.48 10.21 23.94
CA GLY A 679 24.79 11.50 23.89
C GLY A 679 25.53 12.58 23.10
N GLY A 680 26.36 12.18 22.13
CA GLY A 680 26.90 13.05 21.09
C GLY A 680 26.13 12.92 19.78
N ASP A 681 26.67 13.46 18.71
CA ASP A 681 26.03 13.49 17.38
C ASP A 681 26.00 12.09 16.75
N ARG A 682 25.02 11.89 15.86
CA ARG A 682 24.77 10.63 15.13
C ARG A 682 24.92 10.85 13.63
N LEU A 683 25.56 9.89 12.97
CA LEU A 683 25.55 9.73 11.52
C LEU A 683 24.72 8.50 11.18
N ASP A 684 23.61 8.69 10.48
CA ASP A 684 22.84 7.65 9.84
C ASP A 684 23.22 7.54 8.35
N TRP A 685 23.71 6.37 7.97
CA TRP A 685 24.17 6.09 6.61
C TRP A 685 23.94 4.61 6.28
N SER A 686 23.00 3.97 6.98
CA SER A 686 22.62 2.57 6.82
C SER A 686 22.10 2.31 5.41
N LEU A 687 21.17 3.13 4.92
CA LEU A 687 20.61 3.06 3.56
C LEU A 687 21.67 3.22 2.47
N PHE A 688 22.60 4.15 2.68
CA PHE A 688 23.73 4.31 1.78
C PHE A 688 24.65 3.07 1.82
N ALA A 689 24.89 2.49 2.99
CA ALA A 689 25.72 1.31 3.14
C ALA A 689 25.07 0.08 2.49
N SER A 690 23.81 -0.23 2.77
CA SER A 690 23.09 -1.38 2.19
C SER A 690 22.95 -1.27 0.68
N SER A 691 22.52 -0.12 0.16
CA SER A 691 22.34 0.07 -1.29
C SER A 691 23.66 0.02 -2.07
N GLU A 692 24.70 0.74 -1.62
CA GLU A 692 25.93 0.93 -2.42
C GLU A 692 27.07 -0.03 -2.09
N LEU A 693 27.10 -0.55 -0.87
CA LEU A 693 28.16 -1.45 -0.42
C LEU A 693 27.63 -2.89 -0.26
N GLY A 694 26.38 -3.05 0.18
CA GLY A 694 25.71 -4.34 0.44
C GLY A 694 24.88 -4.91 -0.69
N ASN A 695 24.79 -4.24 -1.84
CA ASN A 695 23.98 -4.70 -2.99
C ASN A 695 22.50 -4.93 -2.63
N GLY A 696 21.95 -4.09 -1.76
CA GLY A 696 20.56 -4.14 -1.31
C GLY A 696 20.30 -5.06 -0.11
N ASP A 697 21.34 -5.57 0.53
CA ASP A 697 21.25 -6.32 1.79
C ASP A 697 21.00 -5.36 2.98
N PRO A 698 19.84 -5.43 3.65
CA PRO A 698 19.50 -4.54 4.76
C PRO A 698 20.37 -4.79 6.01
N ASP A 699 20.85 -6.01 6.22
CA ASP A 699 21.70 -6.40 7.35
C ASP A 699 23.19 -6.12 7.10
N PHE A 700 23.49 -5.41 6.01
CA PHE A 700 24.85 -5.15 5.60
C PHE A 700 25.60 -4.21 6.56
N GLU A 701 26.47 -4.79 7.40
CA GLU A 701 27.38 -4.02 8.27
C GLU A 701 28.71 -3.70 7.52
N PRO A 702 28.99 -2.42 7.23
CA PRO A 702 30.11 -2.03 6.36
C PRO A 702 31.50 -2.18 7.00
N PHE A 703 31.64 -2.09 8.32
CA PHE A 703 32.90 -2.32 9.05
C PHE A 703 33.22 -3.82 9.16
N ILE A 704 32.24 -4.69 9.37
CA ILE A 704 32.38 -6.16 9.44
C ILE A 704 32.81 -6.70 8.08
N ASN A 705 32.13 -6.27 7.01
CA ASN A 705 32.49 -6.59 5.63
C ASN A 705 33.81 -5.92 5.17
N GLY A 706 34.47 -5.18 6.08
CA GLY A 706 35.71 -4.43 5.90
C GLY A 706 35.61 -3.32 4.85
N GLN A 707 34.41 -3.00 4.37
CA GLN A 707 34.12 -1.99 3.36
C GLN A 707 34.21 -0.56 3.87
N ALA A 708 34.17 -0.36 5.18
CA ALA A 708 34.39 0.90 5.87
C ALA A 708 35.54 0.82 6.89
N ARG A 709 36.16 1.97 7.18
CA ARG A 709 37.08 2.13 8.31
C ARG A 709 37.16 3.57 8.79
N LEU A 710 37.54 3.73 10.06
CA LEU A 710 38.00 5.00 10.62
C LEU A 710 39.54 5.09 10.54
N LEU A 711 40.05 6.21 10.02
CA LEU A 711 41.49 6.49 9.95
C LEU A 711 41.83 7.82 10.62
N GLN A 712 42.72 7.80 11.61
CA GLN A 712 43.24 9.02 12.20
C GLN A 712 44.18 9.74 11.22
N SER A 713 43.87 11.01 10.91
CA SER A 713 44.67 11.90 10.05
C SER A 713 44.98 13.21 10.77
N GLY A 714 46.14 13.30 11.42
CA GLY A 714 46.51 14.47 12.21
C GLY A 714 45.59 14.65 13.42
N ALA A 715 44.86 15.77 13.47
CA ALA A 715 43.84 16.03 14.49
C ALA A 715 42.43 15.58 14.08
N ASN A 716 42.25 15.07 12.86
CA ASN A 716 40.95 14.73 12.30
C ASN A 716 40.79 13.21 12.21
N THR A 717 39.56 12.74 12.18
CA THR A 717 39.20 11.35 11.87
C THR A 717 38.55 11.29 10.48
N LEU A 718 38.95 10.32 9.67
CA LEU A 718 38.41 10.10 8.34
C LEU A 718 37.56 8.83 8.33
N LEU A 719 36.30 8.93 7.89
CA LEU A 719 35.51 7.76 7.49
C LEU A 719 35.84 7.46 6.03
N GLN A 720 36.39 6.28 5.78
CA GLN A 720 36.82 5.85 4.46
C GLN A 720 36.08 4.59 4.02
N LEU A 721 35.74 4.52 2.73
CA LEU A 721 35.05 3.40 2.11
C LEU A 721 35.88 2.72 1.01
N ARG A 722 35.60 1.43 0.74
CA ARG A 722 36.10 0.66 -0.41
C ARG A 722 34.91 0.07 -1.22
N PRO A 723 34.62 0.55 -2.44
CA PRO A 723 33.38 0.19 -3.16
C PRO A 723 33.30 -1.20 -3.84
N SER A 724 34.24 -2.13 -3.66
CA SER A 724 34.19 -3.41 -4.43
C SER A 724 34.97 -4.60 -3.82
N GLY A 725 34.86 -4.83 -2.52
CA GLY A 725 35.55 -5.95 -1.86
C GLY A 725 37.08 -5.86 -1.95
N GLU A 726 37.80 -6.91 -1.56
CA GLU A 726 39.27 -6.88 -1.41
C GLU A 726 40.02 -6.48 -2.71
N GLY A 727 40.73 -5.33 -2.67
CA GLY A 727 41.64 -4.88 -3.75
C GLY A 727 41.43 -3.44 -4.24
N SER A 728 40.34 -2.77 -3.85
CA SER A 728 40.01 -1.40 -4.25
C SER A 728 40.64 -0.31 -3.37
N ASN A 729 40.79 0.91 -3.92
CA ASN A 729 41.37 2.05 -3.19
C ASN A 729 40.38 2.64 -2.19
N TRP A 730 40.87 3.02 -1.00
CA TRP A 730 40.09 3.75 -0.01
C TRP A 730 39.74 5.17 -0.51
N VAL A 731 38.46 5.52 -0.41
CA VAL A 731 37.92 6.86 -0.69
C VAL A 731 37.47 7.47 0.64
N THR A 732 37.76 8.75 0.87
CA THR A 732 37.29 9.44 2.08
C THR A 732 35.89 9.97 1.81
N LEU A 733 34.93 9.50 2.60
CA LEU A 733 33.54 9.94 2.55
C LEU A 733 33.37 11.20 3.40
N ILE A 734 33.81 11.12 4.67
CA ILE A 734 33.64 12.19 5.66
C ILE A 734 34.98 12.49 6.34
N THR A 735 35.26 13.78 6.53
CA THR A 735 36.31 14.26 7.44
C THR A 735 35.68 14.87 8.68
N PHE A 736 35.86 14.22 9.83
CA PHE A 736 35.49 14.76 11.15
C PHE A 736 36.66 15.56 11.72
N SER A 737 36.47 16.86 11.89
CA SER A 737 37.53 17.77 12.35
C SER A 737 37.73 17.68 13.86
N ASN A 738 39.00 17.67 14.30
CA ASN A 738 39.36 17.69 15.73
C ASN A 738 38.85 16.52 16.59
N THR A 739 38.48 15.38 15.98
CA THR A 739 38.04 14.16 16.67
C THR A 739 39.15 13.08 16.73
N THR A 740 38.98 12.09 17.60
CA THR A 740 39.90 10.94 17.73
C THR A 740 39.17 9.65 17.41
N VAL A 741 39.79 8.73 16.67
CA VAL A 741 39.15 7.44 16.27
C VAL A 741 38.53 6.70 17.47
N SER A 742 39.26 6.65 18.59
CA SER A 742 38.83 5.94 19.80
C SER A 742 37.68 6.59 20.56
N SER A 743 37.16 7.74 20.12
CA SER A 743 35.99 8.38 20.75
C SER A 743 34.68 8.07 20.04
N PHE A 744 34.71 7.46 18.85
CA PHE A 744 33.51 7.02 18.13
C PHE A 744 32.98 5.70 18.70
N THR A 745 31.66 5.63 18.85
CA THR A 745 30.90 4.45 19.28
C THR A 745 29.88 4.05 18.21
N SER A 746 29.23 2.90 18.37
CA SER A 746 28.10 2.50 17.52
C SER A 746 26.98 3.54 17.48
N GLN A 747 26.67 4.14 18.63
CA GLN A 747 25.69 5.24 18.74
C GLN A 747 26.02 6.45 17.83
N ASN A 748 27.31 6.73 17.59
CA ASN A 748 27.68 7.85 16.72
C ASN A 748 27.55 7.53 15.22
N LEU A 749 27.61 6.26 14.81
CA LEU A 749 27.77 5.87 13.41
C LEU A 749 26.68 4.92 12.89
N GLY A 750 25.74 4.49 13.74
CA GLY A 750 24.76 3.43 13.43
C GLY A 750 25.38 2.03 13.31
N PHE A 751 26.69 1.91 13.47
CA PHE A 751 27.50 0.75 13.15
C PHE A 751 28.68 0.70 14.12
N ASP A 752 29.12 -0.47 14.61
CA ASP A 752 30.24 -0.53 15.57
C ASP A 752 31.60 -0.53 14.85
N PRO A 753 32.35 0.60 14.86
CA PRO A 753 33.66 0.63 14.24
C PRO A 753 34.74 -0.16 15.02
N ASN A 754 34.41 -0.77 16.17
CA ASN A 754 35.35 -1.40 17.11
C ASN A 754 35.20 -2.93 17.28
N HIS A 755 34.53 -3.62 16.35
CA HIS A 755 34.34 -5.07 16.41
C HIS A 755 35.65 -5.87 16.59
N PRO A 756 35.73 -6.84 17.51
CA PRO A 756 36.78 -7.84 17.49
C PRO A 756 36.51 -8.83 16.34
N THR A 757 37.24 -8.72 15.23
CA THR A 757 37.18 -9.70 14.13
C THR A 757 38.28 -10.75 14.30
N GLN A 758 37.92 -12.03 14.34
CA GLN A 758 38.85 -13.15 14.33
C GLN A 758 38.75 -13.91 12.99
N VAL A 759 39.91 -14.24 12.40
CA VAL A 759 39.99 -14.95 11.11
C VAL A 759 40.98 -16.10 11.24
N GLY A 760 40.50 -17.31 10.95
CA GLY A 760 41.27 -18.53 10.82
C GLY A 760 42.13 -18.55 9.55
N GLY A 761 42.92 -19.60 9.42
CA GLY A 761 43.90 -19.81 8.37
C GLY A 761 43.40 -20.79 7.30
N THR A 762 44.34 -21.56 6.76
CA THR A 762 44.04 -22.59 5.75
C THR A 762 44.19 -24.01 6.33
N GLY A 763 44.05 -24.17 7.63
CA GLY A 763 43.98 -25.48 8.25
C GLY A 763 43.22 -25.40 9.55
N ASN A 764 42.90 -26.57 10.11
CA ASN A 764 42.03 -26.72 11.28
C ASN A 764 42.43 -25.81 12.46
N ASP A 765 41.57 -24.83 12.72
CA ASP A 765 41.71 -23.82 13.75
C ASP A 765 40.72 -24.04 14.90
N VAL A 766 41.04 -23.46 16.05
CA VAL A 766 40.14 -23.38 17.21
C VAL A 766 40.02 -21.91 17.57
N LEU A 767 38.83 -21.36 17.38
CA LEU A 767 38.50 -19.95 17.50
C LEU A 767 37.47 -19.82 18.63
N ASP A 768 37.81 -19.03 19.64
CA ASP A 768 36.93 -18.75 20.77
C ASP A 768 36.65 -17.25 20.76
N GLY A 769 35.38 -16.88 20.75
CA GLY A 769 34.91 -15.52 20.97
C GLY A 769 35.16 -15.05 22.40
N LEU A 770 34.46 -13.98 22.78
CA LEU A 770 34.58 -13.25 24.02
C LEU A 770 33.24 -13.30 24.78
N ALA A 771 32.69 -12.17 25.18
CA ALA A 771 31.47 -12.11 26.00
C ALA A 771 30.55 -10.99 25.51
N GLY A 772 30.70 -10.65 24.24
CA GLY A 772 29.88 -9.71 23.49
C GLY A 772 30.16 -9.96 22.01
N ASN A 773 29.32 -9.41 21.15
CA ASN A 773 29.21 -9.73 19.73
C ASN A 773 30.57 -9.90 19.02
N ASP A 774 30.79 -11.09 18.48
CA ASP A 774 32.01 -11.58 17.82
C ASP A 774 31.74 -11.92 16.34
N VAL A 775 32.73 -11.65 15.48
CA VAL A 775 32.70 -12.05 14.07
C VAL A 775 33.89 -12.95 13.86
N ILE A 776 33.60 -14.22 13.55
CA ILE A 776 34.59 -15.27 13.46
C ILE A 776 34.48 -15.97 12.11
N TYR A 777 35.57 -15.97 11.34
CA TYR A 777 35.71 -16.73 10.10
C TYR A 777 36.66 -17.92 10.31
N GLY A 778 36.23 -19.14 10.05
CA GLY A 778 37.03 -20.37 10.11
C GLY A 778 38.09 -20.41 9.01
N GLY A 779 37.71 -20.05 7.79
CA GLY A 779 38.60 -20.05 6.63
C GLY A 779 38.58 -21.40 5.91
N ALA A 780 39.73 -22.02 5.69
CA ALA A 780 39.75 -23.35 5.07
C ALA A 780 40.31 -24.38 6.04
N GLY A 781 39.67 -25.52 6.21
CA GLY A 781 40.09 -26.50 7.20
C GLY A 781 38.89 -27.17 7.86
N ASN A 782 39.11 -27.95 8.90
CA ASN A 782 38.00 -28.36 9.76
C ASN A 782 38.16 -27.60 11.07
N ASP A 783 37.36 -26.58 11.24
CA ASP A 783 37.51 -25.57 12.27
C ASP A 783 36.54 -25.83 13.43
N THR A 784 36.89 -25.32 14.60
CA THR A 784 36.02 -25.33 15.79
C THR A 784 35.85 -23.90 16.26
N ILE A 785 34.61 -23.40 16.22
CA ILE A 785 34.25 -22.03 16.52
C ILE A 785 33.29 -22.04 17.71
N ASN A 786 33.59 -21.27 18.76
CA ASN A 786 32.68 -21.03 19.88
C ASN A 786 32.44 -19.51 20.00
N GLY A 787 31.22 -19.03 19.80
CA GLY A 787 30.84 -17.61 19.93
C GLY A 787 30.86 -17.14 21.39
N LEU A 788 30.24 -17.95 22.26
CA LEU A 788 30.12 -17.80 23.72
C LEU A 788 28.90 -16.99 24.16
N ALA A 789 29.00 -15.66 24.23
CA ALA A 789 27.89 -14.83 24.71
C ALA A 789 27.93 -13.50 23.97
N GLY A 790 26.76 -13.00 23.60
CA GLY A 790 26.61 -11.89 22.66
C GLY A 790 26.08 -12.42 21.33
N ALA A 791 25.45 -11.54 20.55
CA ALA A 791 24.93 -11.88 19.23
C ALA A 791 26.09 -11.98 18.22
N ASP A 792 26.48 -13.20 17.89
CA ASP A 792 27.70 -13.51 17.16
C ASP A 792 27.42 -13.85 15.69
N HIS A 793 28.40 -13.57 14.82
CA HIS A 793 28.39 -13.96 13.41
C HIS A 793 29.52 -14.96 13.15
N LEU A 794 29.15 -16.22 12.93
CA LEU A 794 30.08 -17.33 12.88
C LEU A 794 30.05 -18.00 11.49
N TYR A 795 31.19 -18.03 10.82
CA TYR A 795 31.34 -18.59 9.47
C TYR A 795 32.35 -19.74 9.49
N GLY A 796 31.92 -20.97 9.17
CA GLY A 796 32.80 -22.14 9.03
C GLY A 796 33.67 -22.09 7.78
N ASP A 797 33.10 -21.58 6.68
CA ASP A 797 33.70 -21.46 5.35
C ASP A 797 33.96 -22.83 4.66
N ASP A 798 35.19 -23.16 4.25
CA ASP A 798 35.50 -24.38 3.50
C ASP A 798 35.95 -25.49 4.47
N GLY A 799 35.15 -26.52 4.70
CA GLY A 799 35.49 -27.40 5.81
C GLY A 799 34.58 -28.56 6.13
N ALA A 800 34.77 -29.09 7.32
CA ALA A 800 33.75 -29.88 8.00
C ALA A 800 33.89 -29.44 9.45
N ASP A 801 33.12 -28.41 9.75
CA ASP A 801 33.32 -27.47 10.83
C ASP A 801 32.39 -27.80 12.00
N THR A 802 32.76 -27.31 13.17
CA THR A 802 31.95 -27.42 14.39
C THR A 802 31.77 -26.04 14.98
N ILE A 803 30.55 -25.54 14.97
CA ILE A 803 30.20 -24.18 15.38
C ILE A 803 29.17 -24.24 16.51
N ASP A 804 29.43 -23.48 17.57
CA ASP A 804 28.56 -23.29 18.74
C ASP A 804 28.38 -21.78 18.91
N GLY A 805 27.16 -21.27 18.66
CA GLY A 805 26.79 -19.85 18.81
C GLY A 805 26.96 -19.42 20.26
N GLY A 806 26.18 -20.04 21.14
CA GLY A 806 26.35 -19.92 22.57
C GLY A 806 25.11 -19.32 23.21
N ALA A 807 25.15 -18.02 23.50
CA ALA A 807 24.05 -17.35 24.19
C ALA A 807 23.78 -15.99 23.56
N ASP A 808 22.50 -15.61 23.54
CA ASP A 808 21.94 -14.52 22.75
C ASP A 808 21.77 -14.94 21.27
N ASN A 809 21.21 -14.07 20.43
CA ASN A 809 20.77 -14.45 19.09
C ASN A 809 21.95 -14.44 18.08
N ASP A 810 22.28 -15.59 17.54
CA ASP A 810 23.46 -15.82 16.71
C ASP A 810 23.13 -16.05 15.22
N ILE A 811 24.07 -15.69 14.34
CA ILE A 811 24.02 -15.99 12.91
C ILE A 811 25.15 -16.95 12.55
N ILE A 812 24.79 -18.15 12.11
CA ILE A 812 25.73 -19.25 11.87
C ILE A 812 25.64 -19.75 10.43
N TYR A 813 26.77 -19.74 9.73
CA TYR A 813 26.94 -20.32 8.40
C TYR A 813 27.99 -21.44 8.43
N GLY A 814 27.59 -22.69 8.15
CA GLY A 814 28.50 -23.83 8.04
C GLY A 814 29.45 -23.67 6.85
N GLY A 815 28.89 -23.55 5.64
CA GLY A 815 29.65 -23.25 4.44
C GLY A 815 29.70 -24.44 3.47
N ILE A 816 30.88 -24.86 3.04
CA ILE A 816 31.04 -26.02 2.15
C ILE A 816 31.66 -27.18 2.93
N GLY A 817 30.89 -28.26 3.08
CA GLY A 817 31.28 -29.59 3.51
C GLY A 817 30.35 -30.11 4.60
N ASP A 818 30.76 -31.12 5.36
CA ASP A 818 29.85 -31.81 6.30
C ASP A 818 29.95 -31.16 7.69
N ASP A 819 29.07 -30.20 7.99
CA ASP A 819 29.18 -29.32 9.15
C ASP A 819 28.32 -29.75 10.36
N THR A 820 28.66 -29.24 11.54
CA THR A 820 27.88 -29.42 12.77
C THR A 820 27.67 -28.07 13.45
N LEU A 821 26.44 -27.59 13.49
CA LEU A 821 26.07 -26.26 13.97
C LEU A 821 25.12 -26.36 15.16
N HIS A 822 25.39 -25.59 16.22
CA HIS A 822 24.56 -25.41 17.40
C HIS A 822 24.27 -23.92 17.57
N GLY A 823 23.00 -23.53 17.61
CA GLY A 823 22.56 -22.15 17.89
C GLY A 823 22.88 -21.80 19.33
N GLY A 824 22.27 -22.53 20.26
CA GLY A 824 22.57 -22.44 21.68
C GLY A 824 21.36 -21.97 22.46
N THR A 825 21.44 -20.80 23.08
CA THR A 825 20.27 -20.17 23.72
C THR A 825 20.03 -18.82 23.08
N GLY A 826 18.83 -18.56 22.58
CA GLY A 826 18.56 -17.35 21.81
C GLY A 826 17.75 -17.72 20.58
N ASN A 827 17.24 -16.71 19.87
CA ASN A 827 16.56 -16.94 18.60
C ASN A 827 17.60 -16.86 17.49
N ASP A 828 18.04 -18.01 16.99
CA ASP A 828 19.23 -18.13 16.15
C ASP A 828 18.88 -18.32 14.67
N TYR A 829 19.81 -17.91 13.79
CA TYR A 829 19.71 -18.10 12.34
C TYR A 829 20.82 -19.03 11.84
N LEU A 830 20.46 -20.22 11.36
CA LEU A 830 21.41 -21.27 10.99
C LEU A 830 21.28 -21.69 9.53
N ILE A 831 22.39 -21.66 8.79
CA ILE A 831 22.51 -22.25 7.45
C ILE A 831 23.63 -23.30 7.43
N GLY A 832 23.26 -24.56 7.18
CA GLY A 832 24.22 -25.66 6.98
C GLY A 832 25.14 -25.40 5.79
N GLY A 833 24.53 -25.12 4.63
CA GLY A 833 25.25 -24.87 3.39
C GLY A 833 25.38 -26.15 2.56
N GLY A 834 26.49 -26.28 1.84
CA GLY A 834 26.66 -27.39 0.89
C GLY A 834 27.33 -28.60 1.52
N GLY A 835 26.59 -29.69 1.76
CA GLY A 835 27.18 -30.88 2.35
C GLY A 835 26.18 -31.91 2.85
N VAL A 836 26.51 -32.59 3.95
CA VAL A 836 25.58 -33.37 4.77
C VAL A 836 25.75 -32.88 6.19
N ASP A 837 24.85 -31.98 6.58
CA ASP A 837 25.01 -31.17 7.78
C ASP A 837 24.18 -31.70 8.95
N GLN A 838 24.62 -31.35 10.15
CA GLN A 838 23.85 -31.48 11.38
C GLN A 838 23.62 -30.08 11.95
N VAL A 839 22.38 -29.62 11.99
CA VAL A 839 22.02 -28.28 12.43
C VAL A 839 21.03 -28.40 13.58
N PHE A 840 21.38 -27.82 14.72
CA PHE A 840 20.59 -27.82 15.96
C PHE A 840 20.32 -26.35 16.33
N GLY A 841 19.04 -25.93 16.41
CA GLY A 841 18.65 -24.63 16.94
C GLY A 841 18.92 -24.54 18.46
N ASP A 842 18.56 -25.62 19.16
CA ASP A 842 18.69 -25.78 20.62
C ASP A 842 17.56 -25.06 21.40
N ASP A 843 17.83 -24.05 22.25
CA ASP A 843 16.78 -23.35 23.03
C ASP A 843 16.48 -21.97 22.40
N GLY A 844 15.26 -21.72 21.92
CA GLY A 844 14.80 -20.43 21.39
C GLY A 844 13.89 -20.60 20.18
N ASP A 845 13.37 -19.50 19.64
CA ASP A 845 12.57 -19.53 18.41
C ASP A 845 13.52 -19.38 17.21
N ASP A 846 13.95 -20.51 16.63
CA ASP A 846 15.07 -20.56 15.68
C ASP A 846 14.64 -20.58 14.21
N THR A 847 15.50 -20.08 13.33
CA THR A 847 15.32 -20.18 11.86
C THR A 847 16.43 -21.01 11.23
N ILE A 848 16.05 -22.15 10.63
CA ILE A 848 17.00 -23.13 10.09
C ILE A 848 16.82 -23.30 8.57
N SER A 849 17.92 -23.24 7.81
CA SER A 849 17.96 -23.54 6.37
C SER A 849 18.94 -24.66 5.99
N GLY A 850 18.41 -25.80 5.58
CA GLY A 850 19.19 -26.97 5.12
C GLY A 850 19.62 -26.89 3.65
N SER A 851 20.06 -25.73 3.17
CA SER A 851 20.24 -25.49 1.73
C SER A 851 21.41 -26.26 1.09
N GLY A 852 21.14 -27.47 0.61
CA GLY A 852 22.06 -28.18 -0.29
C GLY A 852 22.72 -29.41 0.32
N GLY A 853 21.94 -30.45 0.55
CA GLY A 853 22.47 -31.65 1.18
C GLY A 853 21.38 -32.67 1.42
N VAL A 854 21.68 -33.64 2.27
CA VAL A 854 20.66 -34.45 2.93
C VAL A 854 20.95 -34.34 4.42
N ASP A 855 20.32 -33.37 5.06
CA ASP A 855 20.75 -32.88 6.35
C ASP A 855 19.94 -33.49 7.51
N LEU A 856 20.49 -33.39 8.72
CA LEU A 856 19.79 -33.57 9.97
C LEU A 856 19.51 -32.19 10.55
N LEU A 857 18.24 -31.81 10.60
CA LEU A 857 17.80 -30.54 11.16
C LEU A 857 16.98 -30.83 12.42
N ASP A 858 17.30 -30.12 13.50
CA ASP A 858 16.66 -30.21 14.81
C ASP A 858 16.37 -28.77 15.27
N GLY A 859 15.11 -28.37 15.36
CA GLY A 859 14.72 -27.03 15.85
C GLY A 859 15.06 -26.91 17.33
N GLY A 860 14.42 -27.73 18.15
CA GLY A 860 14.77 -27.87 19.55
C GLY A 860 13.60 -27.47 20.44
N ALA A 861 13.73 -26.38 21.20
CA ALA A 861 12.69 -25.89 22.08
C ALA A 861 12.37 -24.42 21.79
N GLY A 862 11.14 -24.14 21.40
CA GLY A 862 10.70 -22.82 20.94
C GLY A 862 9.87 -22.99 19.67
N ASN A 863 9.33 -21.92 19.12
CA ASN A 863 8.56 -21.97 17.88
C ASN A 863 9.51 -21.79 16.69
N ASP A 864 9.90 -22.90 16.09
CA ASP A 864 10.98 -22.92 15.10
C ASP A 864 10.45 -22.80 13.67
N THR A 865 11.24 -22.17 12.79
CA THR A 865 10.99 -22.11 11.35
C THR A 865 12.07 -22.88 10.59
N ILE A 866 11.70 -24.02 10.01
CA ILE A 866 12.63 -24.90 9.29
C ILE A 866 12.30 -24.90 7.79
N ASN A 867 13.25 -24.42 6.99
CA ASN A 867 13.13 -24.32 5.53
C ASN A 867 14.08 -25.28 4.80
N VAL A 868 13.50 -26.20 4.03
CA VAL A 868 14.26 -27.16 3.22
C VAL A 868 13.91 -27.02 1.74
N SER A 869 14.91 -26.68 0.93
CA SER A 869 14.80 -26.59 -0.54
C SER A 869 15.59 -27.71 -1.21
N LEU A 870 14.90 -28.65 -1.84
CA LEU A 870 15.54 -29.80 -2.49
C LEU A 870 15.86 -29.49 -3.96
N SER A 871 17.11 -29.74 -4.37
CA SER A 871 17.58 -29.55 -5.75
C SER A 871 17.83 -30.89 -6.46
N TYR A 872 17.13 -31.16 -7.56
CA TYR A 872 17.30 -32.37 -8.38
C TYR A 872 18.68 -32.42 -9.07
N SER A 873 19.57 -33.32 -8.63
CA SER A 873 20.76 -33.67 -9.42
C SER A 873 20.47 -34.92 -10.27
N SER A 874 20.53 -34.76 -11.60
CA SER A 874 20.24 -35.81 -12.59
C SER A 874 21.26 -36.97 -12.65
N LEU A 875 22.12 -37.13 -11.63
CA LEU A 875 23.27 -38.03 -11.69
C LEU A 875 23.61 -38.73 -10.37
N VAL A 876 22.70 -39.50 -9.73
CA VAL A 876 23.16 -40.47 -8.71
C VAL A 876 22.39 -41.80 -8.78
N SER A 877 23.12 -42.89 -9.03
CA SER A 877 22.65 -44.29 -8.99
C SER A 877 22.98 -44.97 -7.65
N ALA A 878 23.07 -44.20 -6.57
CA ALA A 878 23.31 -44.67 -5.21
C ALA A 878 22.14 -44.17 -4.37
N ALA A 879 21.56 -45.06 -3.55
CA ALA A 879 20.58 -44.69 -2.55
C ALA A 879 21.17 -43.55 -1.71
N MET A 880 20.62 -42.34 -1.85
CA MET A 880 20.92 -41.26 -0.92
C MET A 880 20.43 -41.68 0.47
N PRO A 881 21.14 -41.32 1.56
CA PRO A 881 20.58 -41.41 2.90
C PRO A 881 19.24 -40.67 2.98
N ALA A 882 18.42 -41.01 3.96
CA ALA A 882 17.22 -40.23 4.27
C ALA A 882 17.66 -39.01 5.09
N GLY A 883 17.13 -37.84 4.77
CA GLY A 883 17.24 -36.65 5.62
C GLY A 883 16.26 -36.75 6.78
N SER A 884 16.48 -35.97 7.82
CA SER A 884 15.73 -36.03 9.07
C SER A 884 15.42 -34.63 9.55
N ILE A 885 14.15 -34.33 9.78
CA ILE A 885 13.71 -33.10 10.43
C ILE A 885 13.05 -33.49 11.75
N LEU A 886 13.54 -32.89 12.83
CA LEU A 886 12.96 -32.89 14.15
C LEU A 886 12.59 -31.42 14.41
N ALA A 887 11.31 -31.07 14.53
CA ALA A 887 10.95 -29.68 14.76
C ALA A 887 11.16 -29.35 16.25
N GLY A 888 10.48 -30.07 17.16
CA GLY A 888 10.85 -30.05 18.57
C GLY A 888 9.68 -29.86 19.52
N ASP A 889 9.90 -29.12 20.60
CA ASP A 889 8.84 -28.64 21.50
C ASP A 889 8.49 -27.19 21.11
N GLY A 890 7.25 -26.89 20.75
CA GLY A 890 6.83 -25.56 20.31
C GLY A 890 5.79 -25.65 19.19
N ASN A 891 5.30 -24.52 18.70
CA ASN A 891 4.44 -24.49 17.51
C ASN A 891 5.30 -24.20 16.28
N ASP A 892 5.76 -25.25 15.61
CA ASP A 892 6.80 -25.14 14.60
C ASP A 892 6.24 -24.97 13.19
N LEU A 893 6.95 -24.22 12.35
CA LEU A 893 6.68 -24.08 10.92
C LEU A 893 7.75 -24.82 10.11
N VAL A 894 7.39 -25.92 9.48
CA VAL A 894 8.28 -26.69 8.61
C VAL A 894 7.84 -26.54 7.15
N THR A 895 8.68 -25.93 6.33
CA THR A 895 8.44 -25.80 4.88
C THR A 895 9.42 -26.65 4.09
N ILE A 896 8.88 -27.57 3.28
CA ILE A 896 9.66 -28.46 2.41
C ILE A 896 9.15 -28.32 0.98
N THR A 897 9.98 -27.78 0.09
CA THR A 897 9.60 -27.57 -1.32
C THR A 897 10.70 -28.02 -2.29
N ASP A 898 10.30 -28.55 -3.45
CA ASP A 898 11.19 -28.96 -4.52
C ASP A 898 11.32 -27.87 -5.60
N ALA A 899 12.56 -27.53 -5.99
CA ALA A 899 12.79 -26.71 -7.19
C ALA A 899 12.86 -27.60 -8.45
N TRP A 900 11.76 -27.72 -9.20
CA TRP A 900 11.79 -28.38 -10.51
C TRP A 900 12.59 -27.57 -11.54
N VAL A 901 13.84 -27.97 -11.77
CA VAL A 901 14.67 -27.47 -12.89
C VAL A 901 14.71 -28.52 -14.00
N GLY A 902 13.70 -28.58 -14.87
CA GLY A 902 13.79 -29.48 -16.03
C GLY A 902 12.70 -29.33 -17.07
N THR A 903 12.97 -28.66 -18.19
CA THR A 903 12.09 -28.58 -19.36
C THR A 903 11.51 -29.94 -19.78
N TYR A 904 10.18 -30.00 -19.92
CA TYR A 904 9.41 -31.09 -20.53
C TYR A 904 10.03 -31.56 -21.86
N GLU A 905 10.81 -32.65 -21.86
CA GLU A 905 11.00 -33.48 -23.05
C GLU A 905 10.07 -34.68 -22.92
N TYR A 906 9.08 -34.73 -23.82
CA TYR A 906 8.17 -35.85 -24.03
C TYR A 906 8.97 -37.17 -24.10
N LEU A 907 9.03 -37.92 -22.98
CA LEU A 907 9.49 -39.30 -22.99
C LEU A 907 8.27 -40.21 -23.10
N ASP A 908 8.25 -40.95 -24.21
CA ASP A 908 7.26 -41.95 -24.61
C ASP A 908 7.00 -42.97 -23.48
N GLU A 909 5.75 -43.43 -23.31
CA GLU A 909 5.16 -44.21 -22.19
C GLU A 909 5.83 -45.59 -21.86
N THR A 910 7.10 -45.81 -22.20
CA THR A 910 7.77 -47.12 -22.05
C THR A 910 9.07 -47.10 -21.25
N ASP A 911 9.60 -45.95 -20.83
CA ASP A 911 10.74 -45.85 -19.93
C ASP A 911 10.32 -45.25 -18.57
N LEU A 912 9.77 -46.09 -17.69
CA LEU A 912 9.67 -45.82 -16.25
C LEU A 912 11.09 -45.75 -15.66
N VAL A 913 11.74 -44.59 -15.77
CA VAL A 913 12.81 -44.23 -14.85
C VAL A 913 12.11 -44.03 -13.51
N THR A 914 12.40 -44.92 -12.55
CA THR A 914 12.02 -44.72 -11.16
C THR A 914 12.79 -43.50 -10.69
N MET A 915 12.13 -42.34 -10.64
CA MET A 915 12.66 -41.21 -9.88
C MET A 915 12.74 -41.66 -8.43
N ILE A 916 13.93 -41.57 -7.84
CA ILE A 916 14.17 -41.89 -6.43
C ILE A 916 14.33 -40.54 -5.76
N THR A 917 13.26 -40.02 -5.19
CA THR A 917 13.33 -38.90 -4.24
C THR A 917 14.04 -39.39 -2.96
N PRO A 918 14.89 -38.57 -2.33
CA PRO A 918 15.35 -38.85 -0.97
C PRO A 918 14.13 -38.83 -0.05
N ASN A 919 13.91 -39.90 0.72
CA ASN A 919 12.86 -39.87 1.73
C ASN A 919 13.36 -39.00 2.89
N TYR A 920 12.68 -37.89 3.20
CA TYR A 920 12.81 -37.29 4.52
C TYR A 920 11.88 -38.02 5.51
N THR A 921 12.36 -38.20 6.73
CA THR A 921 11.50 -38.45 7.88
C THR A 921 11.31 -37.14 8.62
N VAL A 922 10.06 -36.74 8.81
CA VAL A 922 9.68 -35.52 9.53
C VAL A 922 9.03 -35.96 10.84
N ASP A 923 9.46 -35.36 11.95
CA ASP A 923 8.87 -35.50 13.27
C ASP A 923 8.66 -34.07 13.79
N LEU A 924 7.40 -33.65 13.89
CA LEU A 924 7.07 -32.27 14.26
C LEU A 924 7.22 -32.10 15.78
N GLY A 925 6.66 -33.00 16.58
CA GLY A 925 7.03 -33.10 17.99
C GLY A 925 5.89 -32.64 18.89
N ALA A 926 6.06 -31.58 19.69
CA ALA A 926 5.06 -31.18 20.67
C ALA A 926 4.67 -29.71 20.53
N GLY A 927 3.51 -29.48 19.93
CA GLY A 927 2.77 -28.22 19.91
C GLY A 927 1.76 -28.27 18.79
N ASP A 928 1.18 -27.12 18.43
CA ASP A 928 0.28 -27.04 17.28
C ASP A 928 1.13 -26.71 16.04
N ASP A 929 1.71 -27.73 15.41
CA ASP A 929 2.71 -27.57 14.36
C ASP A 929 2.10 -27.37 12.96
N HIS A 930 2.85 -26.74 12.05
CA HIS A 930 2.43 -26.52 10.67
C HIS A 930 3.49 -27.01 9.66
N LEU A 931 3.16 -28.06 8.91
CA LEU A 931 3.97 -28.58 7.81
C LEU A 931 3.41 -28.14 6.45
N ILE A 932 4.17 -27.33 5.71
CA ILE A 932 3.87 -26.94 4.32
C ILE A 932 4.72 -27.79 3.37
N THR A 933 4.08 -28.50 2.45
CA THR A 933 4.79 -29.43 1.58
C THR A 933 4.17 -29.67 0.20
N ASP A 934 4.99 -29.90 -0.82
CA ASP A 934 4.54 -30.27 -2.18
C ASP A 934 4.45 -31.80 -2.42
N GLY A 935 4.92 -32.64 -1.50
CA GLY A 935 4.67 -34.10 -1.43
C GLY A 935 5.79 -35.06 -1.94
N HIS A 936 5.70 -36.35 -1.52
CA HIS A 936 6.64 -37.49 -1.74
C HIS A 936 7.62 -37.81 -0.58
N PHE A 937 7.13 -37.91 0.67
CA PHE A 937 7.95 -38.19 1.86
C PHE A 937 7.77 -39.60 2.42
N GLY A 938 8.73 -40.04 3.25
CA GLY A 938 8.72 -41.38 3.84
C GLY A 938 7.68 -41.50 4.95
N THR A 939 7.98 -40.92 6.11
CA THR A 939 7.12 -40.93 7.29
C THR A 939 7.05 -39.52 7.87
N ILE A 940 5.85 -39.08 8.20
CA ILE A 940 5.57 -37.86 8.96
C ILE A 940 4.99 -38.30 10.30
N THR A 941 5.64 -37.93 11.38
CA THR A 941 5.16 -38.04 12.76
C THR A 941 4.68 -36.66 13.17
N LEU A 942 3.42 -36.55 13.59
CA LEU A 942 2.85 -35.25 13.97
C LEU A 942 3.15 -34.95 15.44
N GLY A 943 3.04 -35.96 16.31
CA GLY A 943 3.36 -35.81 17.71
C GLY A 943 2.16 -35.38 18.53
N SER A 944 2.29 -34.38 19.40
CA SER A 944 1.22 -33.97 20.31
C SER A 944 0.84 -32.51 20.16
N GLY A 945 -0.43 -32.27 19.83
CA GLY A 945 -1.04 -30.97 19.72
C GLY A 945 -2.11 -31.06 18.64
N ARG A 946 -2.43 -29.96 17.99
CA ARG A 946 -3.33 -29.94 16.84
C ARG A 946 -2.56 -29.52 15.61
N ASP A 947 -1.97 -30.50 14.95
CA ASP A 947 -1.03 -30.27 13.87
C ASP A 947 -1.75 -30.06 12.53
N THR A 948 -1.17 -29.22 11.67
CA THR A 948 -1.66 -28.93 10.32
C THR A 948 -0.64 -29.40 9.30
N VAL A 949 -1.09 -30.18 8.31
CA VAL A 949 -0.30 -30.52 7.12
C VAL A 949 -0.96 -29.88 5.91
N GLU A 950 -0.35 -28.82 5.40
CA GLU A 950 -0.77 -28.12 4.18
C GLU A 950 -0.05 -28.68 2.96
N TYR A 951 -0.83 -29.07 1.96
CA TYR A 951 -0.29 -29.49 0.67
C TYR A 951 -0.44 -28.39 -0.39
N VAL A 952 0.69 -27.96 -0.97
CA VAL A 952 0.76 -26.92 -2.02
C VAL A 952 0.95 -27.53 -3.43
N ALA A 953 0.77 -26.70 -4.47
CA ALA A 953 0.78 -27.15 -5.86
C ALA A 953 2.18 -27.56 -6.38
N GLY A 954 2.35 -28.84 -6.75
CA GLY A 954 3.58 -29.43 -7.32
C GLY A 954 3.28 -30.60 -8.28
N VAL A 955 4.25 -31.05 -9.10
CA VAL A 955 3.97 -31.84 -10.32
C VAL A 955 3.80 -33.36 -10.10
N ASP A 956 4.13 -33.99 -8.97
CA ASP A 956 4.12 -35.47 -8.88
C ASP A 956 3.93 -36.06 -7.44
N SER A 957 2.82 -35.77 -6.76
CA SER A 957 2.76 -35.86 -5.28
C SER A 957 1.85 -36.97 -4.69
N PHE A 958 2.28 -38.23 -4.63
CA PHE A 958 1.51 -39.31 -3.95
C PHE A 958 2.38 -40.31 -3.16
N GLY A 959 2.07 -40.57 -1.87
CA GLY A 959 2.60 -41.72 -1.14
C GLY A 959 3.05 -41.55 0.33
N SER A 960 2.84 -40.39 0.96
CA SER A 960 3.29 -40.13 2.34
C SER A 960 2.58 -41.01 3.39
N VAL A 961 3.29 -41.34 4.47
CA VAL A 961 2.76 -42.10 5.60
C VAL A 961 2.74 -41.21 6.84
N ILE A 962 1.56 -40.88 7.33
CA ILE A 962 1.39 -40.12 8.57
C ILE A 962 1.19 -41.11 9.71
N THR A 963 2.04 -41.06 10.72
CA THR A 963 1.83 -41.75 11.99
C THR A 963 1.01 -40.87 12.92
N ASP A 964 0.46 -41.48 13.98
CA ASP A 964 -0.09 -40.78 15.16
C ASP A 964 -1.19 -39.70 14.99
N PHE A 965 -1.67 -39.48 13.77
CA PHE A 965 -2.78 -38.58 13.44
C PHE A 965 -3.97 -38.69 14.40
N GLU A 966 -4.27 -37.62 15.13
CA GLU A 966 -5.42 -37.49 16.02
C GLU A 966 -6.68 -37.14 15.20
N THR A 967 -7.67 -38.02 15.22
CA THR A 967 -8.94 -37.81 14.49
C THR A 967 -9.99 -37.14 15.37
N GLY A 968 -10.88 -36.34 14.77
CA GLY A 968 -12.03 -35.72 15.44
C GLY A 968 -12.00 -34.19 15.39
N PRO A 969 -12.97 -33.50 16.03
CA PRO A 969 -13.15 -32.05 15.91
C PRO A 969 -11.99 -31.19 16.44
N ASN A 970 -11.17 -31.77 17.33
CA ASN A 970 -9.99 -31.12 17.91
C ASN A 970 -8.70 -31.85 17.51
N GLY A 971 -8.79 -32.78 16.56
CA GLY A 971 -7.64 -33.50 16.05
C GLY A 971 -6.95 -32.74 14.92
N ASP A 972 -5.92 -33.36 14.37
CA ASP A 972 -5.04 -32.82 13.36
C ASP A 972 -5.78 -32.50 12.05
N ILE A 973 -5.20 -31.59 11.27
CA ILE A 973 -5.78 -31.03 10.06
C ILE A 973 -4.91 -31.41 8.87
N ILE A 974 -5.54 -31.92 7.82
CA ILE A 974 -4.94 -32.00 6.48
C ILE A 974 -5.59 -30.93 5.61
N ASP A 975 -4.81 -29.91 5.23
CA ASP A 975 -5.26 -28.91 4.27
C ASP A 975 -4.92 -29.35 2.84
N LEU A 976 -5.98 -29.48 2.04
CA LEU A 976 -5.91 -29.88 0.63
C LEU A 976 -6.21 -28.72 -0.32
N ALA A 977 -6.55 -27.53 0.19
CA ALA A 977 -7.01 -26.40 -0.62
C ALA A 977 -5.92 -25.88 -1.57
N GLY A 978 -4.67 -25.81 -1.10
CA GLY A 978 -3.50 -25.39 -1.89
C GLY A 978 -3.19 -26.27 -3.11
N GLN A 979 -3.77 -27.48 -3.18
CA GLN A 979 -3.59 -28.38 -4.31
C GLN A 979 -4.50 -28.05 -5.51
N PHE A 980 -5.59 -27.29 -5.34
CA PHE A 980 -6.61 -27.11 -6.39
C PHE A 980 -6.30 -25.95 -7.36
N THR A 981 -5.07 -25.86 -7.87
CA THR A 981 -4.68 -24.85 -8.86
C THR A 981 -4.56 -25.45 -10.28
N SER A 982 -4.30 -24.62 -11.30
CA SER A 982 -4.24 -25.04 -12.72
C SER A 982 -3.25 -26.17 -13.08
N SER A 983 -2.41 -26.61 -12.14
CA SER A 983 -1.49 -27.74 -12.25
C SER A 983 -2.04 -29.07 -11.71
N PHE A 984 -3.24 -29.09 -11.11
CA PHE A 984 -3.83 -30.29 -10.51
C PHE A 984 -4.33 -31.29 -11.58
N ASP A 985 -4.02 -32.58 -11.41
CA ASP A 985 -4.31 -33.66 -12.37
C ASP A 985 -5.79 -34.09 -12.39
N VAL A 986 -6.72 -33.15 -12.16
CA VAL A 986 -8.17 -33.32 -12.37
C VAL A 986 -8.51 -32.92 -13.80
N SER A 987 -8.64 -33.93 -14.66
CA SER A 987 -8.91 -33.81 -16.09
C SER A 987 -10.23 -33.13 -16.51
N SER A 988 -11.04 -32.63 -15.58
CA SER A 988 -12.34 -32.00 -15.84
C SER A 988 -12.36 -30.54 -15.37
N PRO A 989 -12.29 -29.55 -16.28
CA PRO A 989 -12.25 -28.13 -15.94
C PRO A 989 -13.43 -27.66 -15.07
N GLY A 990 -14.62 -28.25 -15.24
CA GLY A 990 -15.78 -27.92 -14.41
C GLY A 990 -15.73 -28.48 -12.99
N VAL A 991 -14.97 -29.55 -12.75
CA VAL A 991 -14.73 -30.08 -11.40
C VAL A 991 -13.65 -29.24 -10.71
N LEU A 992 -12.59 -28.90 -11.46
CA LEU A 992 -11.54 -28.00 -10.98
C LEU A 992 -12.11 -26.63 -10.57
N TRP A 993 -12.97 -26.03 -11.40
CA TRP A 993 -13.65 -24.77 -11.07
C TRP A 993 -14.49 -24.88 -9.78
N LEU A 994 -15.21 -25.99 -9.58
CA LEU A 994 -15.99 -26.20 -8.36
C LEU A 994 -15.08 -26.29 -7.12
N LEU A 995 -13.96 -27.00 -7.23
CA LEU A 995 -12.97 -27.13 -6.15
C LEU A 995 -12.31 -25.79 -5.82
N GLU A 996 -11.90 -25.01 -6.83
CA GLU A 996 -11.39 -23.63 -6.69
C GLU A 996 -12.40 -22.68 -6.02
N ASN A 997 -13.70 -23.00 -6.10
CA ASN A 997 -14.78 -22.23 -5.47
C ASN A 997 -15.32 -22.91 -4.19
N GLY A 998 -14.51 -23.74 -3.53
CA GLY A 998 -14.79 -24.30 -2.21
C GLY A 998 -15.77 -25.48 -2.17
N ALA A 999 -16.02 -26.15 -3.30
CA ALA A 999 -16.83 -27.36 -3.31
C ALA A 999 -16.11 -28.51 -2.60
N ASP A 1000 -16.88 -29.30 -1.83
CA ASP A 1000 -16.36 -30.44 -1.08
C ASP A 1000 -15.80 -31.54 -2.03
N PRO A 1001 -14.48 -31.83 -2.01
CA PRO A 1001 -13.85 -32.80 -2.91
C PRO A 1001 -14.32 -34.24 -2.66
N PHE A 1002 -14.72 -34.58 -1.43
CA PHE A 1002 -15.28 -35.90 -1.10
C PHE A 1002 -16.71 -36.03 -1.67
N ALA A 1003 -17.50 -34.96 -1.63
CA ALA A 1003 -18.84 -34.94 -2.24
C ALA A 1003 -18.80 -35.07 -3.77
N LEU A 1004 -17.73 -34.57 -4.39
CA LEU A 1004 -17.46 -34.71 -5.83
C LEU A 1004 -16.85 -36.07 -6.19
N GLY A 1005 -16.40 -36.87 -5.21
CA GLY A 1005 -15.74 -38.16 -5.43
C GLY A 1005 -14.32 -38.04 -5.98
N VAL A 1006 -13.67 -36.89 -5.75
CA VAL A 1006 -12.27 -36.64 -6.08
C VAL A 1006 -11.38 -37.33 -5.05
N TYR A 1007 -11.75 -37.25 -3.77
CA TYR A 1007 -11.10 -37.98 -2.68
C TYR A 1007 -12.04 -39.02 -2.05
N GLU A 1008 -11.47 -40.14 -1.60
CA GLU A 1008 -12.16 -41.18 -0.82
C GLU A 1008 -11.27 -41.66 0.33
N LEU A 1009 -11.83 -41.79 1.54
CA LEU A 1009 -11.18 -42.52 2.63
C LEU A 1009 -11.51 -44.01 2.56
N GLN A 1010 -10.48 -44.85 2.50
CA GLN A 1010 -10.61 -46.32 2.48
C GLN A 1010 -9.93 -46.94 3.70
N GLN A 1011 -10.69 -47.71 4.50
CA GLN A 1011 -10.08 -48.50 5.57
C GLN A 1011 -9.29 -49.68 4.98
N GLN A 1012 -7.99 -49.74 5.27
CA GLN A 1012 -7.12 -50.87 4.94
C GLN A 1012 -6.49 -51.46 6.21
N GLY A 1013 -7.08 -52.53 6.73
CA GLY A 1013 -6.58 -53.15 7.95
C GLY A 1013 -6.78 -52.24 9.16
N ASN A 1014 -5.69 -51.83 9.82
CA ASN A 1014 -5.70 -50.86 10.91
C ASN A 1014 -5.45 -49.42 10.44
N ASP A 1015 -5.19 -49.22 9.15
CA ASP A 1015 -4.79 -47.93 8.60
C ASP A 1015 -5.93 -47.38 7.72
N VAL A 1016 -5.92 -46.06 7.51
CA VAL A 1016 -6.83 -45.37 6.59
C VAL A 1016 -6.04 -44.80 5.43
N LEU A 1017 -6.53 -45.02 4.21
CA LEU A 1017 -5.93 -44.49 2.99
C LEU A 1017 -6.79 -43.31 2.50
N LEU A 1018 -6.18 -42.16 2.26
CA LEU A 1018 -6.74 -41.12 1.42
C LEU A 1018 -6.42 -41.45 -0.03
N VAL A 1019 -7.45 -41.74 -0.81
CA VAL A 1019 -7.32 -42.16 -2.21
C VAL A 1019 -7.76 -41.02 -3.11
N LEU A 1020 -6.88 -40.60 -4.03
CA LEU A 1020 -7.22 -39.65 -5.09
C LEU A 1020 -7.77 -40.37 -6.31
N HIS A 1021 -8.83 -39.81 -6.89
CA HIS A 1021 -9.44 -40.19 -8.14
C HIS A 1021 -9.28 -39.09 -9.21
N PRO A 1022 -8.14 -39.03 -9.93
CA PRO A 1022 -7.83 -37.95 -10.89
C PRO A 1022 -8.80 -37.86 -12.09
N SER A 1023 -9.61 -38.91 -12.30
CA SER A 1023 -10.76 -38.86 -13.19
C SER A 1023 -11.95 -39.57 -12.56
N ILE A 1024 -12.99 -38.79 -12.25
CA ILE A 1024 -14.32 -39.27 -11.83
C ILE A 1024 -15.03 -40.04 -12.97
N SER A 1025 -14.51 -40.00 -14.21
CA SER A 1025 -14.96 -40.79 -15.36
C SER A 1025 -14.34 -42.21 -15.45
N GLY A 1026 -13.40 -42.55 -14.57
CA GLY A 1026 -12.67 -43.83 -14.55
C GLY A 1026 -11.63 -44.02 -15.67
N ARG A 1027 -11.18 -42.94 -16.35
CA ARG A 1027 -10.16 -43.02 -17.41
C ARG A 1027 -8.71 -43.08 -16.90
N TYR A 1028 -8.43 -42.60 -15.69
CA TYR A 1028 -7.12 -42.67 -15.03
C TYR A 1028 -7.18 -43.59 -13.79
N SER A 1029 -6.04 -44.16 -13.41
CA SER A 1029 -5.94 -45.04 -12.23
C SER A 1029 -6.02 -44.22 -10.96
N SER A 1030 -6.70 -44.73 -9.92
CA SER A 1030 -6.67 -44.12 -8.58
C SER A 1030 -5.32 -44.37 -7.91
N TYR A 1031 -4.85 -43.42 -7.10
CA TYR A 1031 -3.59 -43.52 -6.35
C TYR A 1031 -3.84 -43.22 -4.87
N VAL A 1032 -3.01 -43.79 -3.99
CA VAL A 1032 -3.03 -43.49 -2.55
C VAL A 1032 -2.23 -42.21 -2.35
N ALA A 1033 -2.90 -41.14 -1.91
CA ALA A 1033 -2.26 -39.87 -1.62
C ALA A 1033 -1.55 -39.91 -0.27
N ILE A 1034 -2.29 -40.33 0.78
CA ILE A 1034 -1.81 -40.37 2.16
C ILE A 1034 -2.23 -41.68 2.82
N THR A 1035 -1.35 -42.28 3.62
CA THR A 1035 -1.68 -43.38 4.53
C THR A 1035 -1.63 -42.89 5.97
N PHE A 1036 -2.77 -42.87 6.66
CA PHE A 1036 -2.86 -42.60 8.10
C PHE A 1036 -2.76 -43.92 8.86
N GLN A 1037 -1.71 -44.10 9.67
CA GLN A 1037 -1.49 -45.34 10.40
C GLN A 1037 -2.35 -45.46 11.66
N ASN A 1038 -2.85 -46.66 11.95
CA ASN A 1038 -3.60 -46.98 13.16
C ASN A 1038 -4.86 -46.14 13.43
N THR A 1039 -5.41 -45.48 12.41
CA THR A 1039 -6.65 -44.70 12.49
C THR A 1039 -7.86 -45.50 11.98
N ASN A 1040 -9.06 -44.97 12.21
CA ASN A 1040 -10.30 -45.57 11.76
C ASN A 1040 -11.11 -44.55 10.96
N VAL A 1041 -11.58 -44.94 9.77
CA VAL A 1041 -12.31 -44.05 8.87
C VAL A 1041 -13.47 -43.36 9.59
N ALA A 1042 -14.17 -44.06 10.48
CA ALA A 1042 -15.35 -43.53 11.15
C ALA A 1042 -15.09 -42.39 12.15
N ASP A 1043 -13.82 -42.16 12.51
CA ASP A 1043 -13.43 -41.17 13.52
C ASP A 1043 -13.01 -39.83 12.88
N PHE A 1044 -12.83 -39.78 11.55
CA PHE A 1044 -12.53 -38.54 10.81
C PHE A 1044 -13.76 -37.63 10.72
N THR A 1045 -13.58 -36.33 10.96
CA THR A 1045 -14.62 -35.30 10.84
C THR A 1045 -14.26 -34.28 9.76
N ALA A 1046 -15.15 -33.30 9.54
CA ALA A 1046 -14.89 -32.25 8.54
C ALA A 1046 -13.73 -31.34 8.96
N GLU A 1047 -13.56 -31.13 10.26
CA GLU A 1047 -12.48 -30.35 10.85
C GLU A 1047 -11.10 -30.95 10.55
N ASN A 1048 -10.99 -32.27 10.38
CA ASN A 1048 -9.72 -32.92 9.99
C ASN A 1048 -9.31 -32.62 8.53
N PHE A 1049 -10.20 -32.06 7.72
CA PHE A 1049 -9.95 -31.73 6.31
C PHE A 1049 -10.39 -30.30 5.98
N ASN A 1050 -10.08 -29.35 6.88
CA ASN A 1050 -10.36 -27.93 6.73
C ASN A 1050 -11.82 -27.60 6.32
N GLY A 1051 -12.79 -28.32 6.89
CA GLY A 1051 -14.23 -28.12 6.65
C GLY A 1051 -14.86 -29.03 5.58
N PHE A 1052 -14.07 -29.83 4.85
CA PHE A 1052 -14.59 -30.79 3.88
C PHE A 1052 -15.08 -32.08 4.54
N ASN A 1053 -16.27 -32.57 4.19
CA ASN A 1053 -16.86 -33.72 4.88
C ASN A 1053 -16.34 -35.06 4.29
N PRO A 1054 -15.46 -35.81 4.99
CA PRO A 1054 -14.87 -37.05 4.47
C PRO A 1054 -15.88 -38.20 4.33
N HIS A 1055 -17.11 -38.02 4.80
CA HIS A 1055 -18.22 -38.97 4.71
C HIS A 1055 -19.35 -38.49 3.80
N ALA A 1056 -19.13 -37.41 3.04
CA ALA A 1056 -20.05 -37.00 2.01
C ALA A 1056 -20.29 -38.17 1.05
N VAL A 1057 -21.56 -38.53 0.85
CA VAL A 1057 -21.92 -39.56 -0.13
C VAL A 1057 -21.64 -38.96 -1.50
N PRO A 1058 -20.73 -39.55 -2.32
CA PRO A 1058 -20.41 -38.98 -3.62
C PRO A 1058 -21.68 -38.94 -4.46
N ASN A 1059 -22.12 -37.74 -4.85
CA ASN A 1059 -23.25 -37.60 -5.77
C ASN A 1059 -22.73 -37.88 -7.18
N ALA A 1060 -22.53 -39.16 -7.51
CA ALA A 1060 -21.97 -39.58 -8.79
C ALA A 1060 -22.67 -38.84 -9.96
N PRO A 1061 -21.97 -37.97 -10.70
CA PRO A 1061 -22.59 -37.22 -11.78
C PRO A 1061 -23.17 -38.17 -12.83
N THR A 1062 -24.40 -37.87 -13.28
CA THR A 1062 -25.04 -38.61 -14.37
C THR A 1062 -24.51 -38.08 -15.69
N TYR A 1063 -23.54 -38.79 -16.28
CA TYR A 1063 -22.94 -38.40 -17.55
C TYR A 1063 -23.87 -38.67 -18.74
N ILE A 1064 -24.05 -37.66 -19.61
CA ILE A 1064 -24.63 -37.86 -20.95
C ILE A 1064 -23.49 -38.20 -21.89
N VAL A 1065 -23.31 -39.51 -22.14
CA VAL A 1065 -22.34 -40.01 -23.13
C VAL A 1065 -22.90 -39.91 -24.55
N ALA A 1066 -22.01 -39.88 -25.54
CA ALA A 1066 -22.38 -40.07 -26.95
C ALA A 1066 -23.23 -41.36 -27.10
N ASP A 1067 -24.38 -41.24 -27.79
CA ASP A 1067 -25.46 -42.25 -27.97
C ASP A 1067 -26.68 -42.16 -27.03
N THR A 1068 -26.74 -41.18 -26.13
CA THR A 1068 -27.95 -40.91 -25.33
C THR A 1068 -29.10 -40.39 -26.22
N THR A 1069 -30.20 -41.14 -26.35
CA THR A 1069 -31.33 -40.76 -27.22
C THR A 1069 -32.36 -39.93 -26.46
N ILE A 1070 -32.47 -38.63 -26.77
CA ILE A 1070 -33.51 -37.73 -26.23
C ILE A 1070 -34.49 -37.37 -27.35
N ALA A 1071 -35.74 -37.82 -27.25
CA ALA A 1071 -36.76 -37.53 -28.26
C ALA A 1071 -37.12 -36.04 -28.30
N ALA A 1072 -37.52 -35.53 -29.47
CA ALA A 1072 -37.92 -34.14 -29.65
C ALA A 1072 -39.02 -33.73 -28.66
N GLY A 1073 -38.78 -32.66 -27.88
CA GLY A 1073 -39.69 -32.16 -26.85
C GLY A 1073 -39.64 -32.88 -25.48
N GLN A 1074 -38.61 -33.71 -25.23
CA GLN A 1074 -38.31 -34.25 -23.89
C GLN A 1074 -37.16 -33.46 -23.26
N SER A 1075 -37.19 -33.29 -21.92
CA SER A 1075 -36.09 -32.76 -21.12
C SER A 1075 -35.53 -33.84 -20.20
N ILE A 1076 -34.21 -33.82 -19.98
CA ILE A 1076 -33.58 -34.51 -18.85
C ILE A 1076 -33.24 -33.43 -17.84
N THR A 1077 -33.72 -33.58 -16.61
CA THR A 1077 -33.56 -32.61 -15.52
C THR A 1077 -32.98 -33.32 -14.30
N GLY A 1078 -31.88 -32.82 -13.76
CA GLY A 1078 -31.26 -33.33 -12.53
C GLY A 1078 -30.18 -32.39 -11.99
N THR A 1079 -29.83 -32.56 -10.72
CA THR A 1079 -28.85 -31.73 -9.99
C THR A 1079 -27.40 -31.96 -10.43
N ASN A 1080 -27.05 -33.14 -10.98
CA ASN A 1080 -25.67 -33.49 -11.35
C ASN A 1080 -25.57 -34.08 -12.78
N ILE A 1081 -25.83 -33.28 -13.82
CA ILE A 1081 -25.66 -33.70 -15.23
C ILE A 1081 -24.44 -33.00 -15.85
N VAL A 1082 -23.45 -33.77 -16.30
CA VAL A 1082 -22.22 -33.25 -16.91
C VAL A 1082 -22.10 -33.73 -18.36
N PRO A 1083 -22.09 -32.84 -19.38
CA PRO A 1083 -21.86 -33.22 -20.77
C PRO A 1083 -20.36 -33.39 -21.05
N GLU A 1084 -19.96 -34.47 -21.73
CA GLU A 1084 -18.59 -34.64 -22.23
C GLU A 1084 -18.32 -33.61 -23.36
N GLU A 1085 -17.13 -32.99 -23.42
CA GLU A 1085 -16.79 -31.93 -24.41
C GLU A 1085 -17.11 -32.30 -25.87
N SER A 1086 -17.08 -33.60 -26.19
CA SER A 1086 -17.39 -34.14 -27.51
C SER A 1086 -18.84 -33.92 -27.95
N VAL A 1087 -19.77 -33.64 -27.02
CA VAL A 1087 -21.21 -33.45 -27.26
C VAL A 1087 -21.57 -31.98 -27.52
N LEU A 1088 -20.85 -31.03 -26.92
CA LEU A 1088 -21.16 -29.59 -27.01
C LEU A 1088 -20.80 -28.96 -28.35
N SER A 1089 -19.86 -29.55 -29.10
CA SER A 1089 -19.39 -28.96 -30.37
C SER A 1089 -20.32 -29.21 -31.58
N TRP A 1090 -21.39 -30.02 -31.46
CA TRP A 1090 -22.15 -30.54 -32.63
C TRP A 1090 -23.69 -30.47 -32.53
N ALA A 1091 -24.29 -29.94 -31.45
CA ALA A 1091 -25.74 -29.95 -31.24
C ALA A 1091 -26.36 -28.54 -31.17
N THR A 1092 -27.53 -28.32 -31.79
CA THR A 1092 -28.36 -27.11 -31.67
C THR A 1092 -29.22 -27.09 -30.38
N SER A 1093 -28.70 -27.65 -29.29
CA SER A 1093 -29.43 -27.88 -28.04
C SER A 1093 -29.03 -26.86 -26.96
N HIS A 1094 -29.97 -26.43 -26.13
CA HIS A 1094 -29.74 -25.48 -25.04
C HIS A 1094 -29.62 -26.20 -23.69
N VAL A 1095 -28.69 -25.72 -22.87
CA VAL A 1095 -28.58 -26.04 -21.45
C VAL A 1095 -29.31 -24.96 -20.67
N ILE A 1096 -30.29 -25.35 -19.86
CA ILE A 1096 -31.06 -24.42 -19.01
C ILE A 1096 -30.72 -24.75 -17.56
N TYR A 1097 -30.22 -23.76 -16.84
CA TYR A 1097 -30.02 -23.84 -15.40
C TYR A 1097 -31.27 -23.28 -14.71
N ASP A 1098 -31.82 -24.00 -13.73
CA ASP A 1098 -32.86 -23.44 -12.87
C ASP A 1098 -32.28 -22.87 -11.57
N ALA A 1099 -33.09 -22.06 -10.86
CA ALA A 1099 -32.69 -21.38 -9.63
C ALA A 1099 -32.33 -22.32 -8.46
N GLY A 1100 -32.47 -23.64 -8.62
CA GLY A 1100 -32.04 -24.66 -7.67
C GLY A 1100 -30.77 -25.41 -8.09
N GLY A 1101 -30.04 -24.94 -9.10
CA GLY A 1101 -28.84 -25.57 -9.63
C GLY A 1101 -29.12 -26.82 -10.49
N ASN A 1102 -30.37 -27.11 -10.83
CA ASN A 1102 -30.65 -28.24 -11.72
C ASN A 1102 -30.33 -27.88 -13.16
N VAL A 1103 -29.65 -28.79 -13.84
CA VAL A 1103 -29.36 -28.69 -15.27
C VAL A 1103 -30.49 -29.39 -16.03
N SER A 1104 -31.19 -28.66 -16.90
CA SER A 1104 -32.15 -29.19 -17.86
C SER A 1104 -31.62 -29.15 -19.29
N TYR A 1105 -31.49 -30.32 -19.92
CA TYR A 1105 -31.14 -30.45 -21.32
C TYR A 1105 -32.40 -30.51 -22.18
N VAL A 1106 -32.60 -29.57 -23.12
CA VAL A 1106 -33.81 -29.52 -23.97
C VAL A 1106 -33.46 -29.69 -25.45
N ASN A 1107 -33.98 -30.75 -26.07
CA ASN A 1107 -33.85 -30.97 -27.51
C ASN A 1107 -35.01 -30.31 -28.29
N ASN A 1108 -34.73 -29.16 -28.91
CA ASN A 1108 -35.71 -28.34 -29.65
C ASN A 1108 -35.74 -28.60 -31.18
N GLY A 1109 -35.24 -29.72 -31.69
CA GLY A 1109 -35.30 -30.05 -33.13
C GLY A 1109 -35.27 -31.55 -33.49
N ASP A 1110 -35.57 -31.87 -34.75
CA ASP A 1110 -35.67 -33.24 -35.33
C ASP A 1110 -34.30 -33.95 -35.51
N VAL A 1111 -33.46 -33.98 -34.47
CA VAL A 1111 -32.20 -34.76 -34.48
C VAL A 1111 -32.48 -36.10 -33.81
N SER A 1112 -32.50 -37.19 -34.60
CA SER A 1112 -32.82 -38.54 -34.12
C SER A 1112 -31.62 -39.43 -33.81
N THR A 1113 -30.39 -39.06 -34.21
CA THR A 1113 -29.14 -39.75 -33.82
C THR A 1113 -27.92 -38.87 -34.13
N ILE A 1114 -26.99 -38.70 -33.17
CA ILE A 1114 -25.64 -38.15 -33.40
C ILE A 1114 -24.73 -39.35 -33.70
N THR A 1115 -24.07 -39.39 -34.87
CA THR A 1115 -23.04 -40.42 -35.16
C THR A 1115 -21.79 -39.77 -35.73
N ASN A 1116 -20.65 -40.28 -35.27
CA ASN A 1116 -19.30 -39.81 -35.57
C ASN A 1116 -18.89 -40.13 -37.02
N GLN A 1117 -18.41 -39.15 -37.80
CA GLN A 1117 -17.66 -39.41 -39.02
C GLN A 1117 -16.33 -38.63 -39.00
N PRO A 1118 -15.18 -39.32 -39.20
CA PRO A 1118 -13.88 -38.68 -39.23
C PRO A 1118 -13.59 -38.08 -40.61
N GLY A 1119 -13.25 -36.80 -40.65
CA GLY A 1119 -12.48 -36.19 -41.75
C GLY A 1119 -13.09 -34.93 -42.36
N TYR A 1120 -12.24 -33.89 -42.41
CA TYR A 1120 -12.33 -32.60 -43.11
C TYR A 1120 -13.12 -31.48 -42.39
N GLY A 1121 -12.37 -30.44 -42.02
CA GLY A 1121 -12.88 -29.24 -41.37
C GLY A 1121 -13.71 -28.33 -42.26
N ALA A 1122 -14.59 -27.55 -41.63
CA ALA A 1122 -15.07 -26.26 -42.10
C ALA A 1122 -15.79 -25.50 -40.96
N THR A 1123 -15.42 -24.23 -40.83
CA THR A 1123 -16.02 -23.14 -40.06
C THR A 1123 -17.49 -22.88 -40.43
N ILE A 1124 -18.39 -22.61 -39.47
CA ILE A 1124 -19.65 -21.86 -39.72
C ILE A 1124 -19.93 -20.89 -38.56
N GLY A 1125 -19.61 -19.62 -38.80
CA GLY A 1125 -20.30 -18.48 -38.18
C GLY A 1125 -21.57 -18.15 -38.97
N PHE A 1126 -22.58 -17.56 -38.32
CA PHE A 1126 -23.80 -17.11 -38.99
C PHE A 1126 -23.50 -16.00 -40.00
N THR A 1127 -23.52 -16.32 -41.31
CA THR A 1127 -23.67 -15.32 -42.38
C THR A 1127 -25.06 -15.50 -43.00
N VAL A 1128 -25.92 -14.47 -42.95
CA VAL A 1128 -27.11 -14.43 -43.80
C VAL A 1128 -26.66 -14.23 -45.25
N SER A 1129 -26.65 -15.32 -46.01
CA SER A 1129 -26.46 -15.34 -47.46
C SER A 1129 -27.54 -14.50 -48.16
N ARG A 1130 -27.13 -13.65 -49.11
CA ARG A 1130 -27.97 -12.75 -49.93
C ARG A 1130 -28.87 -13.46 -50.96
N TYR A 1131 -29.26 -14.72 -50.73
CA TYR A 1131 -30.09 -15.50 -51.65
C TYR A 1131 -31.03 -16.45 -50.90
N SER A 1132 -32.19 -15.93 -50.48
CA SER A 1132 -33.39 -16.73 -50.24
C SER A 1132 -34.60 -16.04 -50.87
N GLY A 1133 -35.44 -16.82 -51.55
CA GLY A 1133 -36.54 -16.34 -52.39
C GLY A 1133 -37.77 -15.81 -51.63
N PRO A 1134 -38.82 -15.35 -52.35
CA PRO A 1134 -39.82 -14.40 -51.84
C PRO A 1134 -40.89 -14.90 -50.84
N ASP A 1135 -40.82 -16.12 -50.29
CA ASP A 1135 -41.97 -16.73 -49.58
C ASP A 1135 -41.62 -17.45 -48.25
N ALA A 1136 -40.68 -16.94 -47.45
CA ALA A 1136 -40.42 -17.48 -46.11
C ALA A 1136 -40.92 -16.51 -45.02
N ASP A 1137 -42.05 -16.87 -44.38
CA ASP A 1137 -42.53 -16.21 -43.15
C ASP A 1137 -41.66 -16.69 -41.97
N ALA A 1138 -41.06 -15.75 -41.23
CA ALA A 1138 -40.41 -16.05 -39.95
C ALA A 1138 -41.43 -15.88 -38.81
N TRP A 1139 -41.58 -16.92 -37.98
CA TRP A 1139 -42.42 -16.88 -36.78
C TRP A 1139 -41.55 -16.56 -35.55
N PHE A 1140 -41.97 -15.57 -34.78
CA PHE A 1140 -41.49 -15.34 -33.42
C PHE A 1140 -42.67 -15.60 -32.48
N HIS A 1141 -42.49 -16.50 -31.51
CA HIS A 1141 -43.42 -16.62 -30.38
C HIS A 1141 -42.85 -15.75 -29.26
N ASN A 1142 -43.58 -14.71 -28.87
CA ASN A 1142 -43.28 -13.94 -27.67
C ASN A 1142 -43.95 -14.68 -26.50
N THR A 1143 -43.18 -15.44 -25.73
CA THR A 1143 -43.62 -15.84 -24.38
C THR A 1143 -43.58 -14.59 -23.52
N ALA A 1144 -44.62 -14.36 -22.72
CA ALA A 1144 -44.90 -13.11 -22.00
C ALA A 1144 -43.84 -12.63 -20.98
N ASP A 1145 -42.65 -13.24 -20.96
CA ASP A 1145 -41.53 -12.87 -20.12
C ASP A 1145 -40.47 -12.18 -21.00
N ALA A 1146 -40.33 -10.87 -20.80
CA ALA A 1146 -39.58 -9.96 -21.65
C ALA A 1146 -38.05 -10.07 -21.48
N SER A 1147 -37.44 -11.20 -21.82
CA SER A 1147 -35.98 -11.34 -21.86
C SER A 1147 -35.42 -11.25 -23.30
N PHE A 1148 -34.54 -10.28 -23.53
CA PHE A 1148 -33.67 -10.23 -24.71
C PHE A 1148 -32.41 -11.06 -24.41
N ILE A 1149 -32.18 -12.13 -25.18
CA ILE A 1149 -30.99 -12.97 -25.06
C ILE A 1149 -29.79 -12.24 -25.71
N THR A 1150 -28.74 -11.95 -24.94
CA THR A 1150 -27.40 -11.64 -25.48
C THR A 1150 -26.53 -12.88 -25.37
N SER A 1151 -25.81 -13.24 -26.43
CA SER A 1151 -24.86 -14.36 -26.43
C SER A 1151 -23.43 -13.82 -26.46
N TRP A 1152 -22.61 -14.16 -25.46
CA TRP A 1152 -21.17 -13.89 -25.47
C TRP A 1152 -20.45 -15.02 -26.21
N VAL A 1153 -19.60 -14.68 -27.17
CA VAL A 1153 -18.65 -15.62 -27.82
C VAL A 1153 -17.26 -15.10 -27.51
N TYR A 1154 -16.49 -15.84 -26.72
CA TYR A 1154 -15.06 -15.62 -26.54
C TYR A 1154 -14.33 -16.10 -27.80
N ASP A 1155 -13.62 -15.19 -28.48
CA ASP A 1155 -12.63 -15.52 -29.50
C ASP A 1155 -11.28 -14.97 -29.01
N SER A 1156 -10.38 -15.87 -28.62
CA SER A 1156 -9.03 -15.57 -28.18
C SER A 1156 -8.15 -15.28 -29.39
N GLY A 1157 -8.20 -14.05 -29.91
CA GLY A 1157 -7.32 -13.64 -31.00
C GLY A 1157 -7.46 -12.21 -31.51
N SER A 1158 -6.65 -11.30 -30.94
CA SER A 1158 -6.26 -9.95 -31.43
C SER A 1158 -7.14 -8.73 -31.01
N PRO A 1159 -6.52 -7.64 -30.52
CA PRO A 1159 -7.22 -6.45 -30.06
C PRO A 1159 -7.38 -5.42 -31.20
N ILE A 1160 -8.61 -5.09 -31.61
CA ILE A 1160 -8.87 -3.85 -32.34
C ILE A 1160 -10.28 -3.29 -32.00
N ILE A 1161 -10.27 -2.01 -31.58
CA ILE A 1161 -11.30 -0.96 -31.68
C ILE A 1161 -12.11 -0.60 -30.40
N SER A 1162 -11.93 0.69 -30.06
CA SER A 1162 -12.51 1.56 -29.05
C SER A 1162 -13.99 1.99 -29.27
N GLY A 1163 -14.67 2.24 -28.15
CA GLY A 1163 -15.73 3.23 -27.85
C GLY A 1163 -16.60 3.84 -28.97
N GLY A 1164 -17.93 3.74 -28.78
CA GLY A 1164 -18.92 4.63 -29.41
C GLY A 1164 -20.34 4.06 -29.45
N SER A 1165 -21.29 4.77 -28.84
CA SER A 1165 -22.74 4.48 -28.82
C SER A 1165 -23.32 4.12 -30.21
N VAL A 1166 -24.10 3.03 -30.30
CA VAL A 1166 -24.93 2.74 -31.48
C VAL A 1166 -26.38 2.47 -31.05
N THR A 1167 -27.26 3.41 -31.41
CA THR A 1167 -28.71 3.20 -31.49
C THR A 1167 -29.03 2.16 -32.56
N TYR A 1168 -29.74 1.07 -32.22
CA TYR A 1168 -30.21 0.09 -33.20
C TYR A 1168 -31.35 0.68 -34.06
N GLY A 1169 -31.02 1.25 -35.21
CA GLY A 1169 -31.97 1.55 -36.28
C GLY A 1169 -32.04 0.39 -37.29
N PHE A 1170 -33.19 -0.30 -37.38
CA PHE A 1170 -33.41 -1.32 -38.41
C PHE A 1170 -33.55 -0.67 -39.80
N TYR A 1171 -32.58 -0.91 -40.68
CA TYR A 1171 -32.66 -0.50 -42.09
C TYR A 1171 -33.34 -1.61 -42.93
N ALA A 1172 -34.60 -1.39 -43.32
CA ALA A 1172 -35.33 -2.30 -44.22
C ALA A 1172 -35.17 -1.87 -45.69
N PRO A 1173 -34.67 -2.72 -46.60
CA PRO A 1173 -34.92 -2.55 -48.02
C PRO A 1173 -36.22 -3.25 -48.42
N GLN A 1174 -37.19 -2.42 -48.85
CA GLN A 1174 -38.30 -2.71 -49.77
C GLN A 1174 -38.64 -4.19 -50.04
N GLN A 1175 -39.50 -4.80 -49.20
CA GLN A 1175 -40.77 -5.45 -49.59
C GLN A 1175 -41.47 -6.02 -48.34
N GLY A 1176 -42.79 -5.93 -48.32
CA GLY A 1176 -43.61 -5.92 -47.10
C GLY A 1176 -43.51 -7.18 -46.24
N VAL A 1177 -43.02 -7.01 -45.02
CA VAL A 1177 -43.26 -7.93 -43.91
C VAL A 1177 -44.39 -7.32 -43.08
N ASN A 1178 -45.52 -8.02 -42.98
CA ASN A 1178 -46.59 -7.65 -42.06
C ASN A 1178 -46.25 -8.19 -40.67
N PHE A 1179 -45.99 -7.31 -39.71
CA PHE A 1179 -45.95 -7.70 -38.31
C PHE A 1179 -47.40 -7.83 -37.81
N ARG A 1180 -47.82 -9.05 -37.44
CA ARG A 1180 -48.97 -9.25 -36.57
C ARG A 1180 -48.45 -9.59 -35.18
N ASN A 1181 -48.95 -8.89 -34.18
CA ASN A 1181 -48.78 -9.23 -32.78
C ASN A 1181 -49.95 -10.16 -32.42
N ASP A 1182 -49.68 -11.43 -32.13
CA ASP A 1182 -50.59 -12.34 -31.43
C ASP A 1182 -49.95 -12.73 -30.10
#